data_AF-A0A7C3J967-F1
#
_entry.id   AF-A0A7C3J967-F1
#
_cell.length_a   1.000
_cell.length_b   1.000
_cell.length_c   1.000
_cell.angle_alpha   90.00
_cell.angle_beta   90.00
_cell.angle_gamma   90.00
#
_symmetry.space_group_name_H-M   'P 1'
#
loop_
_entity.id
_entity.type
_entity.pdbx_description
1 polymer ?
#
loop_
_entity_poly.entity_id
_entity_poly.type
_entity_poly.pdbx_seq_one_letter_code
_entity_poly.pdbx_strand_id
1 'polypeptide(L)'
;MNIRDGGKMEPVLPDILTLEQAAEYLQLAPDEVRNELEQKRLPGMKIAGKWRIKRAALDKLFETPLSALPAKKLKTSPSSEIIEQQEALPDKNDQTITTELIEQPQKADLSTEPKDTPKSSNDPAQPISLIKENNQSTSAKAIEQPIKIETSSLPKDLVSLSDQSFQHSQRFRGDVFTYNPKQRFGYARLADNSVVWIDPDYFLNRNYAPQLGDKISFEIEHTRKGKQARNICLIEDEKSLMARVDTPGTKEIVVPENVIHGQLKETTPGYSVNIPPKEKSIPPLPTPKKSPPRLGTFKAQELYQKAAIARTERRTNESLRLFRQVLEAGAGISMYEAFVKMLNELGYKQEAQQVIQQAINTFPDHIGFYVIYGQMERRSRDYVLAEEIFRQGLKLAPSNRSLQMGLAQVLVQKGTEESLKEAGRIYGELAKRGRFDTSDRYYQRYKAFQRSPRANKAYEFFQECQMKPGITGSSNLPRGVTDLVVDIQVPEFSESFGLSDAALVRCFRCNPRQADLVELQKYLRNFGPQDILGVQDGRRFIINKSLAFIAVANSDLVRDHVMNLLSENGEAIVPLDDAQLKNLDNPLQVLRDALGQYLGSRDLYGGHLPVSGRRFFGREKLLRELADRIQMGQFVGIYGLRKMGKTSLLYQLRDQKLPIEAVAYVDLQKSASLSEKNCNPLYWELERDLYQRLSKPHPDLADLLRLGKVSRFSDLPEQGQRARLLFDEDIRALLDRIRENETSTIKRLVIVLDELEWILPIGQERVEGYLEFFGLLRGLTQTERYRGLISSIVVAANASISERGYWEGRENPVFAFYSPIFLPPFTFDECSEMIGSLGKNMSVYWDKEALDKIFAETGGHPFLTRLFCSHIINEYHTRPLTVTLEMIKAQLIPFMRGQGDKFMQIMELLRQNFPDEEKFLEQIALDETPLHLSDEALRHLLGYQLVSLEGEHYQITLNLLRRWLRYRAGVRD
;
A
#
# COMPACT_ATOMS: atom_id res chain seq x y z
N MET A 1 34.01 -30.59 -0.65
CA MET A 1 34.96 -30.85 -1.76
C MET A 1 35.06 -32.37 -1.91
N ASN A 2 34.87 -32.98 -3.08
CA ASN A 2 34.58 -32.45 -4.41
C ASN A 2 33.45 -33.22 -5.13
N ILE A 3 33.15 -32.83 -6.37
CA ILE A 3 31.95 -33.18 -7.16
C ILE A 3 32.38 -33.84 -8.49
N ARG A 4 31.49 -34.68 -9.07
CA ARG A 4 31.62 -35.48 -10.34
C ARG A 4 32.53 -36.69 -10.21
N ASP A 5 32.31 -37.81 -10.92
CA ASP A 5 31.37 -38.13 -12.02
C ASP A 5 30.23 -39.07 -11.56
N GLY A 6 29.22 -39.52 -12.35
CA GLY A 6 28.88 -39.34 -13.77
C GLY A 6 27.90 -40.42 -14.25
N GLY A 7 26.81 -40.64 -13.51
CA GLY A 7 25.86 -41.74 -13.75
C GLY A 7 24.83 -41.45 -14.85
N LYS A 8 24.54 -42.45 -15.70
CA LYS A 8 23.36 -42.44 -16.57
C LYS A 8 22.10 -42.52 -15.70
N MET A 9 21.06 -41.75 -16.01
CA MET A 9 19.74 -42.00 -15.43
C MET A 9 19.15 -43.28 -16.00
N GLU A 10 18.91 -44.27 -15.14
CA GLU A 10 17.99 -45.37 -15.45
C GLU A 10 16.55 -44.83 -15.49
N PRO A 11 15.65 -45.44 -16.28
CA PRO A 11 14.26 -45.01 -16.34
C PRO A 11 13.58 -45.22 -15.00
N VAL A 12 12.97 -44.17 -14.45
CA VAL A 12 12.20 -44.25 -13.20
C VAL A 12 10.91 -45.05 -13.44
N LEU A 13 10.98 -46.36 -13.20
CA LEU A 13 9.84 -47.27 -13.33
C LEU A 13 8.72 -46.93 -12.33
N PRO A 14 7.45 -46.89 -12.77
CA PRO A 14 6.31 -46.45 -11.96
C PRO A 14 5.93 -47.45 -10.86
N ASP A 15 5.21 -46.98 -9.84
CA ASP A 15 4.77 -47.79 -8.70
C ASP A 15 3.86 -48.98 -9.06
N ILE A 16 3.21 -48.93 -10.24
CA ILE A 16 2.44 -50.03 -10.80
C ILE A 16 3.03 -50.39 -12.15
N LEU A 17 3.72 -51.53 -12.19
CA LEU A 17 4.39 -52.08 -13.36
C LEU A 17 3.40 -52.84 -14.25
N THR A 18 3.63 -52.79 -15.56
CA THR A 18 3.11 -53.81 -16.49
C THR A 18 3.88 -55.13 -16.34
N LEU A 19 3.46 -56.17 -17.05
CA LEU A 19 4.14 -57.47 -17.02
C LEU A 19 5.56 -57.39 -17.64
N GLU A 20 5.69 -56.61 -18.70
CA GLU A 20 6.97 -56.36 -19.38
C GLU A 20 7.92 -55.56 -18.48
N GLN A 21 7.40 -54.52 -17.80
CA GLN A 21 8.17 -53.72 -16.85
C GLN A 21 8.53 -54.48 -15.57
N ALA A 22 7.71 -55.42 -15.13
CA ALA A 22 8.05 -56.31 -14.02
C ALA A 22 9.09 -57.37 -14.43
N ALA A 23 9.07 -57.84 -15.68
CA ALA A 23 10.12 -58.70 -16.23
C ALA A 23 11.47 -57.95 -16.33
N GLU A 24 11.45 -56.69 -16.78
CA GLU A 24 12.61 -55.79 -16.76
C GLU A 24 13.11 -55.54 -15.31
N TYR A 25 12.21 -55.26 -14.36
CA TYR A 25 12.54 -55.02 -12.96
C TYR A 25 13.13 -56.25 -12.24
N LEU A 26 12.63 -57.45 -12.56
CA LEU A 26 13.06 -58.72 -11.99
C LEU A 26 14.23 -59.36 -12.75
N GLN A 27 14.61 -58.81 -13.91
CA GLN A 27 15.59 -59.37 -14.85
C GLN A 27 15.27 -60.81 -15.31
N LEU A 28 13.98 -61.10 -15.51
CA LEU A 28 13.43 -62.39 -15.94
C LEU A 28 12.75 -62.29 -17.30
N ALA A 29 12.43 -63.44 -17.93
CA ALA A 29 11.63 -63.42 -19.15
C ALA A 29 10.15 -63.05 -18.85
N PRO A 30 9.47 -62.30 -19.73
CA PRO A 30 8.05 -61.95 -19.56
C PRO A 30 7.13 -63.14 -19.28
N ASP A 31 7.34 -64.28 -19.94
CA ASP A 31 6.52 -65.48 -19.74
C ASP A 31 6.85 -66.24 -18.45
N GLU A 32 8.04 -66.08 -17.87
CA GLU A 32 8.36 -66.61 -16.53
C GLU A 32 7.61 -65.81 -15.46
N VAL A 33 7.68 -64.48 -15.54
CA VAL A 33 6.93 -63.57 -14.65
C VAL A 33 5.42 -63.79 -14.80
N ARG A 34 4.92 -64.02 -16.02
CA ARG A 34 3.52 -64.41 -16.27
C ARG A 34 3.13 -65.67 -15.51
N ASN A 35 3.97 -66.70 -15.57
CA ASN A 35 3.71 -68.01 -14.98
C ASN A 35 3.75 -67.94 -13.45
N GLU A 36 4.70 -67.20 -12.87
CA GLU A 36 4.79 -66.95 -11.42
C GLU A 36 3.63 -66.09 -10.88
N LEU A 37 3.10 -65.16 -11.67
CA LEU A 37 1.86 -64.42 -11.36
C LEU A 37 0.62 -65.31 -11.44
N GLU A 38 0.52 -66.18 -12.45
CA GLU A 38 -0.59 -67.13 -12.60
C GLU A 38 -0.56 -68.23 -11.52
N GLN A 39 0.62 -68.58 -11.01
CA GLN A 39 0.83 -69.40 -9.81
C GLN A 39 0.72 -68.63 -8.48
N LYS A 40 0.38 -67.32 -8.50
CA LYS A 40 0.24 -66.42 -7.33
C LYS A 40 1.49 -66.29 -6.45
N ARG A 41 2.67 -66.63 -6.95
CA ARG A 41 3.95 -66.48 -6.23
C ARG A 41 4.44 -65.03 -6.25
N LEU A 42 4.15 -64.31 -7.34
CA LEU A 42 4.34 -62.86 -7.44
C LEU A 42 3.02 -62.10 -7.15
N PRO A 43 3.05 -60.97 -6.42
CA PRO A 43 1.87 -60.21 -6.06
C PRO A 43 1.42 -59.25 -7.19
N GLY A 44 0.46 -59.70 -7.99
CA GLY A 44 -0.18 -58.88 -9.01
C GLY A 44 -1.68 -59.14 -9.13
N MET A 45 -2.37 -58.30 -9.91
CA MET A 45 -3.79 -58.43 -10.23
C MET A 45 -4.00 -58.30 -11.75
N LYS A 46 -4.97 -59.04 -12.32
CA LYS A 46 -5.43 -58.81 -13.70
C LYS A 46 -6.51 -57.73 -13.68
N ILE A 47 -6.25 -56.61 -14.35
CA ILE A 47 -7.19 -55.51 -14.56
C ILE A 47 -7.41 -55.37 -16.07
N ALA A 48 -8.67 -55.40 -16.53
CA ALA A 48 -9.02 -55.43 -17.96
C ALA A 48 -8.21 -56.48 -18.76
N GLY A 49 -8.05 -57.68 -18.19
CA GLY A 49 -7.30 -58.80 -18.78
C GLY A 49 -5.77 -58.68 -18.74
N LYS A 50 -5.20 -57.55 -18.29
CA LYS A 50 -3.75 -57.31 -18.25
C LYS A 50 -3.22 -57.31 -16.82
N TRP A 51 -2.04 -57.91 -16.62
CA TRP A 51 -1.38 -57.93 -15.31
C TRP A 51 -0.91 -56.53 -14.87
N ARG A 52 -1.10 -56.22 -13.59
CA ARG A 52 -0.67 -55.00 -12.90
C ARG A 52 -0.07 -55.38 -11.55
N ILE A 53 1.15 -54.89 -11.29
CA ILE A 53 2.03 -55.40 -10.23
C ILE A 53 2.55 -54.19 -9.45
N LYS A 54 2.34 -54.15 -8.13
CA LYS A 54 2.84 -53.03 -7.31
C LYS A 54 4.33 -53.22 -7.05
N ARG A 55 5.15 -52.25 -7.42
CA ARG A 55 6.61 -52.29 -7.23
C ARG A 55 6.99 -52.55 -5.76
N ALA A 56 6.43 -51.77 -4.84
CA ALA A 56 6.59 -51.93 -3.39
C ALA A 56 6.06 -53.27 -2.80
N ALA A 57 5.37 -54.11 -3.59
CA ALA A 57 5.02 -55.48 -3.20
C ALA A 57 6.04 -56.52 -3.70
N LEU A 58 6.76 -56.23 -4.79
CA LEU A 58 7.95 -56.98 -5.18
C LEU A 58 9.11 -56.65 -4.23
N ASP A 59 9.34 -55.37 -3.94
CA ASP A 59 10.44 -54.92 -3.07
C ASP A 59 10.38 -55.61 -1.70
N LYS A 60 9.20 -55.67 -1.08
CA LYS A 60 8.96 -56.37 0.19
C LYS A 60 9.22 -57.87 0.17
N LEU A 61 9.21 -58.54 -0.99
CA LEU A 61 9.62 -59.94 -1.09
C LEU A 61 11.15 -60.06 -1.01
N PHE A 62 11.88 -59.15 -1.66
CA PHE A 62 13.35 -59.14 -1.65
C PHE A 62 13.96 -58.55 -0.37
N GLU A 63 13.22 -57.73 0.37
CA GLU A 63 13.62 -57.23 1.70
C GLU A 63 13.59 -58.30 2.81
N THR A 64 13.11 -59.52 2.54
CA THR A 64 13.00 -60.60 3.55
C THR A 64 14.35 -61.32 3.75
N PRO A 65 15.01 -61.25 4.93
CA PRO A 65 16.36 -61.80 5.11
C PRO A 65 16.40 -63.34 5.22
N LEU A 66 17.49 -63.95 4.72
CA LEU A 66 17.79 -65.38 4.92
C LEU A 66 18.24 -65.69 6.37
N SER A 67 17.32 -65.65 7.34
CA SER A 67 17.66 -65.98 8.74
C SER A 67 16.52 -66.54 9.63
N ALA A 68 15.50 -67.22 9.08
CA ALA A 68 14.47 -67.89 9.91
C ALA A 68 13.74 -69.09 9.26
N LEU A 69 14.46 -70.16 8.87
CA LEU A 69 13.83 -71.46 8.55
C LEU A 69 14.60 -72.65 9.15
N PRO A 70 14.03 -73.40 10.11
CA PRO A 70 14.63 -74.65 10.60
C PRO A 70 14.45 -75.78 9.58
N ALA A 71 15.48 -76.59 9.37
CA ALA A 71 15.51 -77.57 8.30
C ALA A 71 14.54 -78.75 8.49
N LYS A 72 13.73 -79.03 7.46
CA LYS A 72 13.19 -80.38 7.18
C LYS A 72 13.51 -80.79 5.75
N LYS A 73 13.82 -82.08 5.56
CA LYS A 73 14.36 -82.63 4.32
C LYS A 73 13.30 -82.81 3.24
N LEU A 74 13.74 -82.77 1.98
CA LEU A 74 12.95 -83.13 0.79
C LEU A 74 12.30 -84.52 0.93
N LYS A 75 11.10 -84.69 0.35
CA LYS A 75 10.92 -85.57 -0.84
C LYS A 75 9.54 -85.47 -1.52
N THR A 76 9.59 -85.16 -2.81
CA THR A 76 8.77 -85.70 -3.93
C THR A 76 7.23 -85.74 -3.89
N SER A 77 6.63 -84.82 -4.65
CA SER A 77 5.74 -85.11 -5.82
C SER A 77 4.34 -85.75 -5.53
N PRO A 78 3.46 -86.03 -6.54
CA PRO A 78 2.22 -85.23 -6.64
C PRO A 78 0.91 -85.99 -6.94
N SER A 79 -0.25 -85.37 -6.73
CA SER A 79 -1.50 -85.57 -7.52
C SER A 79 -2.66 -84.68 -7.03
N SER A 80 -3.74 -84.59 -7.83
CA SER A 80 -5.19 -84.62 -7.49
C SER A 80 -5.73 -83.95 -6.20
N GLU A 81 -6.90 -83.30 -6.13
CA GLU A 81 -8.01 -83.03 -7.07
C GLU A 81 -9.02 -82.06 -6.35
N ILE A 82 -10.25 -81.89 -6.87
CA ILE A 82 -11.57 -81.85 -6.17
C ILE A 82 -11.66 -81.28 -4.71
N ILE A 83 -12.65 -80.50 -4.28
CA ILE A 83 -13.78 -79.71 -4.86
C ILE A 83 -14.51 -79.07 -3.64
N GLU A 84 -15.27 -77.97 -3.79
CA GLU A 84 -16.32 -77.48 -2.83
C GLU A 84 -15.86 -77.23 -1.35
N GLN A 85 -16.57 -76.61 -0.41
CA GLN A 85 -17.62 -75.57 -0.30
C GLN A 85 -17.66 -75.13 1.19
N GLN A 86 -18.07 -73.88 1.43
CA GLN A 86 -18.96 -73.42 2.51
C GLN A 86 -18.58 -73.53 4.02
N GLU A 87 -18.99 -72.46 4.73
CA GLU A 87 -19.74 -72.41 6.01
C GLU A 87 -19.29 -73.20 7.26
N ALA A 88 -19.37 -72.67 8.49
CA ALA A 88 -19.74 -71.32 8.95
C ALA A 88 -19.22 -71.04 10.39
N LEU A 89 -19.51 -69.82 10.86
CA LEU A 89 -19.61 -69.39 12.27
C LEU A 89 -20.51 -70.32 13.13
N PRO A 90 -20.54 -70.25 14.50
CA PRO A 90 -20.17 -69.11 15.34
C PRO A 90 -19.48 -69.39 16.72
N ASP A 91 -19.27 -68.29 17.46
CA ASP A 91 -19.53 -68.09 18.91
C ASP A 91 -18.53 -68.46 20.05
N LYS A 92 -18.15 -67.38 20.77
CA LYS A 92 -18.20 -67.13 22.25
C LYS A 92 -17.14 -67.67 23.23
N ASN A 93 -16.71 -66.71 24.07
CA ASN A 93 -16.46 -66.76 25.54
C ASN A 93 -15.40 -67.75 26.09
N ASP A 94 -14.64 -67.50 27.17
CA ASP A 94 -14.71 -66.51 28.29
C ASP A 94 -13.25 -66.08 28.72
N GLN A 95 -13.01 -65.01 29.48
CA GLN A 95 -12.74 -64.95 30.95
C GLN A 95 -11.85 -66.11 31.53
N THR A 96 -10.89 -65.93 32.46
CA THR A 96 -10.55 -64.83 33.42
C THR A 96 -9.14 -65.03 34.08
N ILE A 97 -8.77 -64.17 35.07
CA ILE A 97 -7.94 -64.48 36.29
C ILE A 97 -6.38 -64.35 36.28
N THR A 98 -5.92 -63.13 36.65
CA THR A 98 -4.96 -62.70 37.72
C THR A 98 -3.59 -63.37 38.06
N THR A 99 -2.67 -62.51 38.57
CA THR A 99 -1.57 -62.74 39.59
C THR A 99 -0.32 -63.56 39.18
N GLU A 100 0.93 -63.37 39.68
CA GLU A 100 1.48 -62.48 40.75
C GLU A 100 2.99 -62.09 40.56
N LEU A 101 3.64 -61.57 41.62
CA LEU A 101 4.95 -60.88 41.76
C LEU A 101 6.23 -61.77 41.66
N ILE A 102 7.44 -61.15 41.56
CA ILE A 102 8.58 -61.29 42.54
C ILE A 102 9.88 -60.47 42.19
N GLU A 103 10.27 -59.60 43.13
CA GLU A 103 11.61 -59.15 43.65
C GLU A 103 12.81 -58.58 42.82
N GLN A 104 13.75 -57.96 43.57
CA GLN A 104 15.00 -57.24 43.20
C GLN A 104 16.26 -58.05 43.67
N PRO A 105 17.56 -57.58 43.67
CA PRO A 105 18.06 -56.51 44.60
C PRO A 105 19.38 -55.71 44.29
N GLN A 106 19.52 -54.53 44.93
CA GLN A 106 20.79 -53.87 45.40
C GLN A 106 21.83 -53.37 44.34
N LYS A 107 22.71 -52.37 44.59
CA LYS A 107 23.17 -51.52 45.75
C LYS A 107 23.80 -50.21 45.20
N ALA A 108 24.40 -49.19 45.87
CA ALA A 108 24.79 -48.77 47.24
C ALA A 108 25.13 -47.22 47.17
N ASP A 109 25.52 -46.41 48.19
CA ASP A 109 25.38 -46.34 49.66
C ASP A 109 25.88 -44.94 50.18
N LEU A 110 25.52 -44.54 51.42
CA LEU A 110 26.20 -43.57 52.37
C LEU A 110 26.57 -42.09 51.95
N SER A 111 26.51 -41.03 52.79
CA SER A 111 26.15 -40.86 54.23
C SER A 111 25.89 -39.40 54.71
N THR A 112 24.90 -39.21 55.61
CA THR A 112 24.76 -38.25 56.79
C THR A 112 25.01 -36.73 56.67
N GLU A 113 24.07 -35.77 56.88
CA GLU A 113 23.34 -35.31 58.13
C GLU A 113 24.18 -34.60 59.25
N PRO A 114 23.63 -33.72 60.14
CA PRO A 114 22.37 -32.91 60.13
C PRO A 114 22.39 -31.51 60.88
N LYS A 115 21.19 -30.87 61.02
CA LYS A 115 20.72 -29.91 62.11
C LYS A 115 21.27 -28.46 62.16
N ASP A 116 20.62 -27.44 62.77
CA ASP A 116 19.32 -27.33 63.51
C ASP A 116 18.63 -25.93 63.40
N THR A 117 17.51 -25.70 64.10
CA THR A 117 16.65 -24.45 64.16
C THR A 117 16.94 -23.58 65.43
N PRO A 118 16.17 -22.54 65.91
CA PRO A 118 14.89 -21.87 65.48
C PRO A 118 14.73 -20.32 65.70
N LYS A 119 13.54 -19.78 65.35
CA LYS A 119 12.73 -18.63 65.92
C LYS A 119 13.41 -17.43 66.66
N SER A 120 13.01 -16.19 66.34
CA SER A 120 12.10 -15.33 67.18
C SER A 120 12.03 -13.83 66.80
N SER A 121 11.07 -13.15 67.44
CA SER A 121 10.41 -11.83 67.27
C SER A 121 11.16 -10.52 67.63
N ASN A 122 10.56 -9.39 67.19
CA ASN A 122 10.50 -8.03 67.80
C ASN A 122 11.23 -6.82 67.12
N ASP A 123 10.45 -5.73 67.05
CA ASP A 123 10.75 -4.30 66.87
C ASP A 123 11.57 -3.65 68.03
N PRO A 124 11.96 -2.35 68.01
CA PRO A 124 12.05 -1.36 66.90
C PRO A 124 13.35 -0.48 66.87
N ALA A 125 13.46 0.39 65.85
CA ALA A 125 14.03 1.77 65.85
C ALA A 125 15.49 2.11 66.27
N GLN A 126 16.28 2.62 65.29
CA GLN A 126 17.09 3.89 65.28
C GLN A 126 18.15 4.24 66.37
N PRO A 127 19.07 5.23 66.17
CA PRO A 127 19.67 5.83 64.97
C PRO A 127 21.24 5.94 65.10
N ILE A 128 21.85 7.07 64.66
CA ILE A 128 23.28 7.51 64.78
C ILE A 128 24.25 6.82 63.79
N SER A 129 24.99 7.44 62.85
CA SER A 129 25.31 8.81 62.36
C SER A 129 26.75 9.30 62.58
N LEU A 130 27.49 9.55 61.48
CA LEU A 130 28.57 10.53 61.27
C LEU A 130 28.69 10.74 59.73
N ILE A 131 28.53 11.94 59.13
CA ILE A 131 29.43 13.13 59.12
C ILE A 131 30.67 12.85 58.21
N LYS A 132 31.01 13.65 57.18
CA LYS A 132 31.01 15.13 57.11
C LYS A 132 30.93 15.71 55.66
N GLU A 133 30.27 16.87 55.51
CA GLU A 133 30.54 18.09 54.66
C GLU A 133 31.14 18.00 53.23
N ASN A 134 30.88 18.91 52.26
CA ASN A 134 30.15 20.20 52.19
C ASN A 134 29.36 20.26 50.85
N ASN A 135 28.18 20.88 50.67
CA ASN A 135 27.75 22.29 50.91
C ASN A 135 28.54 23.32 50.06
N GLN A 136 27.99 24.44 49.56
CA GLN A 136 26.68 25.12 49.71
C GLN A 136 26.44 25.95 48.41
N SER A 137 25.42 26.78 48.14
CA SER A 137 24.29 27.48 48.82
C SER A 137 23.42 28.15 47.70
N THR A 138 22.24 28.79 47.83
CA THR A 138 21.02 28.84 48.68
C THR A 138 20.00 29.75 47.93
N SER A 139 18.66 29.71 48.05
CA SER A 139 17.71 28.78 48.70
C SER A 139 16.24 29.16 48.41
N ALA A 140 15.37 28.16 48.25
CA ALA A 140 14.00 27.97 48.77
C ALA A 140 13.07 29.15 49.18
N LYS A 141 11.78 29.04 48.77
CA LYS A 141 10.57 28.70 49.59
C LYS A 141 9.39 28.45 48.61
N ALA A 142 8.47 27.47 48.74
CA ALA A 142 7.55 27.09 49.83
C ALA A 142 6.40 28.13 50.00
N ILE A 143 5.11 27.79 50.08
CA ILE A 143 4.40 26.48 50.22
C ILE A 143 2.93 26.59 49.68
N GLU A 144 2.15 25.48 49.69
CA GLU A 144 0.67 25.40 49.63
C GLU A 144 -0.15 25.42 48.30
N GLN A 145 -1.27 24.69 48.38
CA GLN A 145 -2.48 24.55 47.54
C GLN A 145 -3.65 24.19 48.50
N PRO A 146 -4.93 24.02 48.11
CA PRO A 146 -5.69 24.43 46.92
C PRO A 146 -6.85 25.41 47.29
N ILE A 147 -7.81 25.81 46.43
CA ILE A 147 -9.09 25.12 46.12
C ILE A 147 -9.91 25.94 45.08
N LYS A 148 -10.71 25.20 44.28
CA LYS A 148 -11.80 25.58 43.35
C LYS A 148 -12.37 27.02 43.35
N ILE A 149 -12.66 27.50 42.13
CA ILE A 149 -14.02 27.88 41.67
C ILE A 149 -14.15 27.45 40.19
N GLU A 150 -15.36 27.10 39.74
CA GLU A 150 -15.65 26.73 38.35
C GLU A 150 -16.57 27.75 37.65
N THR A 151 -16.64 27.62 36.31
CA THR A 151 -17.64 28.16 35.37
C THR A 151 -17.61 29.63 34.93
N SER A 152 -17.77 29.77 33.61
CA SER A 152 -18.55 30.78 32.90
C SER A 152 -17.96 32.16 32.52
N SER A 153 -18.23 32.49 31.23
CA SER A 153 -18.50 33.81 30.63
C SER A 153 -17.82 35.08 31.15
N LEU A 154 -16.94 35.63 30.28
CA LEU A 154 -17.01 37.00 29.74
C LEU A 154 -18.04 37.96 30.39
N PRO A 155 -17.56 38.90 31.24
CA PRO A 155 -18.22 40.18 31.44
C PRO A 155 -17.74 41.19 30.39
N LYS A 156 -18.69 41.92 29.78
CA LYS A 156 -18.42 43.25 29.23
C LYS A 156 -18.85 44.25 30.28
N ASP A 157 -18.08 45.32 30.48
CA ASP A 157 -18.65 46.58 30.95
C ASP A 157 -18.00 47.77 30.22
N LEU A 158 -18.72 48.24 29.21
CA LEU A 158 -18.63 49.60 28.65
C LEU A 158 -20.01 49.97 28.08
N VAL A 159 -21.00 49.83 28.96
CA VAL A 159 -22.34 50.45 28.95
C VAL A 159 -22.22 51.55 30.03
N SER A 160 -22.70 52.79 29.94
CA SER A 160 -23.78 53.49 29.21
C SER A 160 -23.50 55.01 29.33
N LEU A 161 -24.21 56.00 28.75
CA LEU A 161 -25.27 56.13 27.73
C LEU A 161 -25.26 57.61 27.28
N SER A 162 -25.41 57.91 25.99
CA SER A 162 -26.10 59.12 25.48
C SER A 162 -26.21 59.11 23.96
N ASP A 163 -27.36 58.65 23.47
CA ASP A 163 -28.20 59.34 22.49
C ASP A 163 -27.53 60.25 21.44
N GLN A 164 -27.41 59.77 20.19
CA GLN A 164 -28.46 60.05 19.19
C GLN A 164 -28.26 59.28 17.87
N SER A 165 -29.39 58.79 17.35
CA SER A 165 -29.60 58.06 16.10
C SER A 165 -28.76 58.44 14.87
N PHE A 166 -27.99 57.47 14.33
CA PHE A 166 -27.68 57.37 12.90
C PHE A 166 -27.58 55.89 12.45
N GLN A 167 -27.80 55.65 11.15
CA GLN A 167 -27.93 54.30 10.58
C GLN A 167 -26.57 53.60 10.40
N HIS A 168 -26.47 52.32 10.80
CA HIS A 168 -25.30 51.49 10.49
C HIS A 168 -25.31 51.04 9.02
N SER A 169 -24.44 51.64 8.21
CA SER A 169 -24.23 51.26 6.80
C SER A 169 -23.26 50.08 6.66
N GLN A 170 -23.59 49.14 5.76
CA GLN A 170 -22.77 47.95 5.53
C GLN A 170 -21.59 48.28 4.60
N ARG A 171 -20.36 48.12 5.10
CA ARG A 171 -19.13 48.32 4.33
C ARG A 171 -18.69 47.05 3.58
N PHE A 172 -18.42 47.23 2.30
CA PHE A 172 -17.89 46.24 1.36
C PHE A 172 -16.39 46.49 1.13
N ARG A 173 -15.70 45.52 0.52
CA ARG A 173 -14.29 45.63 0.10
C ARG A 173 -14.15 45.30 -1.38
N GLY A 174 -13.27 46.00 -2.08
CA GLY A 174 -12.98 45.74 -3.49
C GLY A 174 -11.65 46.31 -3.95
N ASP A 175 -11.13 45.76 -5.03
CA ASP A 175 -9.83 46.14 -5.61
C ASP A 175 -10.06 47.09 -6.79
N VAL A 176 -9.35 48.23 -6.81
CA VAL A 176 -9.46 49.25 -7.87
C VAL A 176 -8.77 48.76 -9.15
N PHE A 177 -9.55 48.45 -10.18
CA PHE A 177 -9.02 47.87 -11.44
C PHE A 177 -9.02 48.84 -12.63
N THR A 178 -9.63 50.03 -12.48
CA THR A 178 -9.60 51.09 -13.49
C THR A 178 -9.83 52.44 -12.81
N TYR A 179 -9.01 53.44 -13.13
CA TYR A 179 -9.21 54.83 -12.70
C TYR A 179 -8.71 55.80 -13.78
N ASN A 180 -9.47 56.85 -14.07
CA ASN A 180 -9.11 57.89 -15.03
C ASN A 180 -8.87 59.24 -14.29
N PRO A 181 -7.60 59.61 -14.03
CA PRO A 181 -7.29 60.84 -13.30
C PRO A 181 -7.67 62.12 -14.05
N LYS A 182 -7.88 62.08 -15.38
CA LYS A 182 -8.35 63.24 -16.16
C LYS A 182 -9.87 63.46 -16.09
N GLN A 183 -10.63 62.42 -15.75
CA GLN A 183 -12.10 62.48 -15.67
C GLN A 183 -12.63 62.31 -14.23
N ARG A 184 -11.74 62.17 -13.24
CA ARG A 184 -12.06 61.94 -11.81
C ARG A 184 -13.10 60.83 -11.58
N PHE A 185 -12.93 59.67 -12.21
CA PHE A 185 -13.72 58.49 -11.84
C PHE A 185 -13.00 57.16 -12.15
N GLY A 186 -13.46 56.08 -11.52
CA GLY A 186 -12.93 54.73 -11.69
C GLY A 186 -13.92 53.63 -11.35
N TYR A 187 -13.41 52.41 -11.18
CA TYR A 187 -14.17 51.21 -10.86
C TYR A 187 -13.38 50.27 -9.94
N ALA A 188 -14.04 49.76 -8.90
CA ALA A 188 -13.58 48.63 -8.10
C ALA A 188 -14.34 47.36 -8.48
N ARG A 189 -13.73 46.21 -8.19
CA ARG A 189 -14.37 44.90 -8.28
C ARG A 189 -14.43 44.24 -6.92
N LEU A 190 -15.60 43.71 -6.57
CA LEU A 190 -15.81 42.92 -5.36
C LEU A 190 -15.42 41.45 -5.59
N ALA A 191 -15.36 40.69 -4.50
CA ALA A 191 -15.11 39.24 -4.54
C ALA A 191 -16.16 38.43 -5.32
N ASP A 192 -17.38 38.97 -5.50
CA ASP A 192 -18.45 38.40 -6.34
C ASP A 192 -18.31 38.75 -7.84
N ASN A 193 -17.16 39.30 -8.25
CA ASN A 193 -16.90 39.94 -9.55
C ASN A 193 -17.81 41.14 -9.90
N SER A 194 -18.72 41.58 -9.02
CA SER A 194 -19.56 42.74 -9.32
C SER A 194 -18.73 44.03 -9.32
N VAL A 195 -19.07 44.93 -10.24
CA VAL A 195 -18.36 46.19 -10.47
C VAL A 195 -19.10 47.32 -9.77
N VAL A 196 -18.36 48.17 -9.07
CA VAL A 196 -18.88 49.36 -8.37
C VAL A 196 -18.13 50.59 -8.87
N TRP A 197 -18.89 51.65 -9.17
CA TRP A 197 -18.35 52.92 -9.64
C TRP A 197 -17.69 53.70 -8.50
N ILE A 198 -16.51 54.26 -8.76
CA ILE A 198 -15.71 55.07 -7.84
C ILE A 198 -15.68 56.51 -8.35
N ASP A 199 -15.90 57.45 -7.43
CA ASP A 199 -15.67 58.87 -7.62
C ASP A 199 -14.74 59.35 -6.47
N PRO A 200 -13.58 60.00 -6.77
CA PRO A 200 -12.60 60.45 -5.78
C PRO A 200 -13.18 61.35 -4.69
N ASP A 201 -14.24 62.10 -4.99
CA ASP A 201 -14.76 63.12 -4.08
C ASP A 201 -15.48 62.48 -2.87
N TYR A 202 -15.71 61.16 -2.91
CA TYR A 202 -16.21 60.33 -1.80
C TYR A 202 -15.12 59.55 -1.03
N PHE A 203 -13.83 59.75 -1.32
CA PHE A 203 -12.76 59.32 -0.41
C PHE A 203 -12.75 60.21 0.83
N LEU A 204 -12.69 59.57 2.01
CA LEU A 204 -12.64 60.28 3.29
C LEU A 204 -11.33 61.08 3.45
N ASN A 205 -10.25 60.65 2.79
CA ASN A 205 -9.05 61.46 2.58
C ASN A 205 -9.09 62.13 1.19
N ARG A 206 -9.63 63.34 1.11
CA ARG A 206 -9.91 64.08 -0.14
C ARG A 206 -8.68 64.40 -1.02
N ASN A 207 -7.47 64.27 -0.48
CA ASN A 207 -6.23 64.48 -1.23
C ASN A 207 -5.68 63.18 -1.86
N TYR A 208 -6.36 62.04 -1.67
CA TYR A 208 -5.94 60.75 -2.23
C TYR A 208 -6.31 60.61 -3.70
N ALA A 209 -5.36 60.17 -4.53
CA ALA A 209 -5.57 59.85 -5.94
C ALA A 209 -5.48 58.32 -6.13
N PRO A 210 -6.59 57.62 -6.45
CA PRO A 210 -6.60 56.17 -6.59
C PRO A 210 -5.62 55.65 -7.63
N GLN A 211 -4.98 54.53 -7.33
CA GLN A 211 -4.09 53.78 -8.20
C GLN A 211 -4.66 52.41 -8.56
N LEU A 212 -4.06 51.76 -9.55
CA LEU A 212 -4.47 50.44 -10.02
C LEU A 212 -3.92 49.36 -9.09
N GLY A 213 -4.81 48.62 -8.44
CA GLY A 213 -4.49 47.60 -7.44
C GLY A 213 -4.78 48.02 -5.99
N ASP A 214 -5.21 49.26 -5.74
CA ASP A 214 -5.58 49.73 -4.40
C ASP A 214 -6.70 48.87 -3.80
N LYS A 215 -6.55 48.50 -2.53
CA LYS A 215 -7.58 47.81 -1.76
C LYS A 215 -8.39 48.84 -0.99
N ILE A 216 -9.66 48.99 -1.34
CA ILE A 216 -10.56 49.97 -0.73
C ILE A 216 -11.73 49.31 0.00
N SER A 217 -12.21 49.98 1.05
CA SER A 217 -13.45 49.68 1.75
C SER A 217 -14.42 50.85 1.61
N PHE A 218 -15.69 50.55 1.36
CA PHE A 218 -16.70 51.54 0.97
C PHE A 218 -18.12 51.03 1.23
N GLU A 219 -19.06 51.95 1.31
CA GLU A 219 -20.49 51.66 1.37
C GLU A 219 -21.09 51.69 -0.05
N ILE A 220 -22.04 50.81 -0.36
CA ILE A 220 -22.67 50.74 -1.68
C ILE A 220 -24.00 51.50 -1.68
N GLU A 221 -24.09 52.51 -2.54
CA GLU A 221 -25.32 53.24 -2.83
C GLU A 221 -25.83 52.86 -4.23
N HIS A 222 -27.14 52.62 -4.35
CA HIS A 222 -27.76 52.26 -5.63
C HIS A 222 -28.28 53.51 -6.33
N THR A 223 -27.64 53.89 -7.42
CA THR A 223 -27.99 55.08 -8.22
C THR A 223 -28.60 54.69 -9.57
N ARG A 224 -29.15 55.68 -10.30
CA ARG A 224 -29.62 55.49 -11.69
C ARG A 224 -28.52 55.10 -12.69
N LYS A 225 -27.23 55.11 -12.28
CA LYS A 225 -26.08 54.64 -13.07
C LYS A 225 -25.51 53.29 -12.60
N GLY A 226 -26.12 52.65 -11.59
CA GLY A 226 -25.68 51.40 -10.98
C GLY A 226 -25.16 51.55 -9.55
N LYS A 227 -24.45 50.53 -9.07
CA LYS A 227 -23.79 50.53 -7.75
C LYS A 227 -22.67 51.57 -7.71
N GLN A 228 -22.71 52.50 -6.77
CA GLN A 228 -21.66 53.50 -6.49
C GLN A 228 -21.04 53.26 -5.11
N ALA A 229 -19.73 53.51 -4.99
CA ALA A 229 -19.02 53.52 -3.73
C ALA A 229 -19.11 54.90 -3.05
N ARG A 230 -19.43 54.93 -1.76
CA ARG A 230 -19.32 56.11 -0.88
C ARG A 230 -18.53 55.80 0.39
N ASN A 231 -18.13 56.84 1.12
CA ASN A 231 -17.38 56.76 2.38
C ASN A 231 -16.11 55.89 2.24
N ILE A 232 -15.34 56.17 1.18
CA ILE A 232 -14.27 55.29 0.72
C ILE A 232 -13.00 55.49 1.57
N CYS A 233 -12.49 54.40 2.13
CA CYS A 233 -11.22 54.30 2.84
C CYS A 233 -10.26 53.36 2.11
N LEU A 234 -8.99 53.74 2.00
CA LEU A 234 -7.91 52.80 1.68
C LEU A 234 -7.72 51.80 2.83
N ILE A 235 -7.34 50.56 2.52
CA ILE A 235 -6.95 49.55 3.49
C ILE A 235 -5.42 49.45 3.47
N GLU A 236 -4.76 50.01 4.47
CA GLU A 236 -3.30 49.99 4.62
C GLU A 236 -2.84 48.75 5.42
N ASP A 237 -1.78 48.07 4.96
CA ASP A 237 -1.21 46.90 5.65
C ASP A 237 -0.35 47.33 6.87
N GLU A 238 -0.63 46.78 8.05
CA GLU A 238 -0.07 47.20 9.36
C GLU A 238 1.46 47.08 9.51
N LYS A 239 2.18 46.51 8.53
CA LYS A 239 3.64 46.32 8.58
C LYS A 239 4.46 47.59 8.35
N SER A 240 3.83 48.75 8.18
CA SER A 240 4.47 49.99 7.73
C SER A 240 4.80 51.02 8.83
N LEU A 241 4.33 50.84 10.08
CA LEU A 241 4.19 51.94 11.04
C LEU A 241 5.22 52.04 12.19
N MET A 242 6.16 51.09 12.36
CA MET A 242 7.07 51.06 13.52
C MET A 242 8.54 51.44 13.24
N ALA A 243 8.81 52.38 12.33
CA ALA A 243 10.20 52.69 11.92
C ALA A 243 10.47 54.18 11.54
N ARG A 244 9.84 55.16 12.20
CA ARG A 244 10.18 56.60 12.03
C ARG A 244 9.98 57.44 13.29
N VAL A 245 11.03 57.56 14.11
CA VAL A 245 11.23 58.64 15.09
C VAL A 245 12.73 59.02 15.09
N ASP A 246 13.00 60.32 15.23
CA ASP A 246 14.28 61.02 15.47
C ASP A 246 15.41 61.10 14.41
N THR A 247 15.99 62.31 14.43
CA THR A 247 17.21 62.86 13.80
C THR A 247 17.86 63.77 14.88
N PRO A 248 19.02 64.45 14.73
CA PRO A 248 19.92 64.60 13.56
C PRO A 248 21.43 64.39 13.89
N GLY A 249 22.33 64.69 12.94
CA GLY A 249 23.77 64.81 13.19
C GLY A 249 24.60 65.13 11.94
N THR A 250 25.57 66.04 12.05
CA THR A 250 26.42 66.51 10.92
C THR A 250 27.87 66.03 11.04
N LYS A 251 28.53 65.78 9.90
CA LYS A 251 29.83 66.40 9.50
C LYS A 251 30.31 65.93 8.12
N GLU A 252 31.22 66.72 7.55
CA GLU A 252 31.91 66.49 6.28
C GLU A 252 33.11 65.54 6.44
N ILE A 253 33.73 65.09 5.32
CA ILE A 253 35.19 65.16 5.07
C ILE A 253 35.54 64.65 3.65
N VAL A 254 36.11 65.55 2.85
CA VAL A 254 37.23 65.46 1.87
C VAL A 254 37.41 64.22 0.96
N VAL A 255 37.62 64.49 -0.34
CA VAL A 255 38.08 63.57 -1.42
C VAL A 255 39.62 63.59 -1.52
N PRO A 256 40.28 62.53 -2.03
CA PRO A 256 41.01 62.73 -3.29
C PRO A 256 40.93 61.56 -4.29
N GLU A 257 41.29 61.85 -5.54
CA GLU A 257 41.23 60.96 -6.70
C GLU A 257 42.50 60.10 -6.87
N ASN A 258 42.48 59.11 -7.77
CA ASN A 258 43.37 59.10 -8.95
C ASN A 258 43.12 57.94 -9.96
N VAL A 259 42.99 58.33 -11.22
CA VAL A 259 43.56 57.83 -12.52
C VAL A 259 44.43 56.54 -12.41
N ILE A 260 44.38 55.54 -13.33
CA ILE A 260 44.86 55.55 -14.73
C ILE A 260 44.19 54.48 -15.63
N HIS A 261 44.18 54.71 -16.96
CA HIS A 261 43.67 53.83 -18.02
C HIS A 261 44.42 52.49 -18.24
N GLY A 262 43.74 51.53 -18.89
CA GLY A 262 44.40 50.38 -19.55
C GLY A 262 43.46 49.58 -20.48
N GLN A 263 43.39 49.94 -21.76
CA GLN A 263 42.79 49.09 -22.80
C GLN A 263 43.86 48.24 -23.49
N LEU A 264 43.57 46.97 -23.80
CA LEU A 264 44.19 46.22 -24.90
C LEU A 264 43.17 45.22 -25.49
N LYS A 265 43.47 44.71 -26.70
CA LYS A 265 42.48 44.08 -27.61
C LYS A 265 42.58 42.55 -27.71
N GLU A 266 41.41 41.98 -28.01
CA GLU A 266 41.13 40.91 -28.99
C GLU A 266 42.27 40.00 -29.48
N THR A 267 42.06 38.68 -29.45
CA THR A 267 41.96 37.84 -30.67
C THR A 267 41.49 36.41 -30.36
N THR A 268 40.77 35.79 -31.30
CA THR A 268 40.39 34.36 -31.29
C THR A 268 40.37 33.80 -32.72
N PRO A 269 40.89 32.59 -32.95
CA PRO A 269 40.58 31.77 -34.13
C PRO A 269 39.44 30.78 -33.82
N GLY A 270 38.55 30.54 -34.78
CA GLY A 270 37.38 29.66 -34.63
C GLY A 270 37.45 28.36 -35.42
N TYR A 271 36.42 27.53 -35.26
CA TYR A 271 36.13 26.34 -36.09
C TYR A 271 34.65 26.32 -36.48
N SER A 272 34.30 25.65 -37.57
CA SER A 272 32.96 25.62 -38.16
C SER A 272 32.43 24.20 -38.33
N VAL A 273 31.11 24.04 -38.24
CA VAL A 273 30.38 22.77 -38.50
C VAL A 273 29.10 23.11 -39.27
N ASN A 274 28.71 22.25 -40.22
CA ASN A 274 27.57 22.47 -41.14
C ASN A 274 26.21 22.16 -40.51
N ILE A 275 25.15 22.82 -41.02
CA ILE A 275 23.75 22.65 -40.60
C ILE A 275 22.83 22.50 -41.83
N PRO A 276 21.96 21.48 -41.86
CA PRO A 276 20.77 21.44 -42.71
C PRO A 276 19.45 21.29 -41.90
N PRO A 277 18.28 21.66 -42.44
CA PRO A 277 17.97 22.58 -43.54
C PRO A 277 17.35 23.91 -43.04
N LYS A 278 16.96 24.80 -43.95
CA LYS A 278 16.50 26.17 -43.64
C LYS A 278 15.09 26.23 -43.03
N GLU A 279 14.96 26.76 -41.81
CA GLU A 279 13.74 27.48 -41.40
C GLU A 279 13.55 28.76 -42.23
N LYS A 280 12.33 29.32 -42.25
CA LYS A 280 12.04 30.57 -42.96
C LYS A 280 12.84 31.71 -42.32
N SER A 281 13.72 32.35 -43.09
CA SER A 281 14.56 33.45 -42.62
C SER A 281 13.73 34.60 -42.07
N ILE A 282 13.78 34.82 -40.76
CA ILE A 282 13.26 36.02 -40.11
C ILE A 282 13.94 37.23 -40.74
N PRO A 283 13.20 38.27 -41.18
CA PRO A 283 13.81 39.47 -41.75
C PRO A 283 14.70 40.16 -40.71
N PRO A 284 15.91 40.63 -41.07
CA PRO A 284 16.82 41.23 -40.12
C PRO A 284 16.20 42.47 -39.48
N LEU A 285 16.35 42.59 -38.16
CA LEU A 285 15.82 43.73 -37.41
C LEU A 285 16.48 45.05 -37.86
N PRO A 286 15.70 46.14 -37.92
CA PRO A 286 16.22 47.44 -38.34
C PRO A 286 17.20 48.01 -37.31
N THR A 287 18.39 48.40 -37.79
CA THR A 287 19.46 48.95 -36.95
C THR A 287 19.50 50.49 -37.02
N PRO A 288 19.41 51.21 -35.89
CA PRO A 288 19.50 52.66 -35.88
C PRO A 288 20.95 53.12 -36.18
N LYS A 289 21.10 54.10 -37.08
CA LYS A 289 22.42 54.57 -37.58
C LYS A 289 23.27 55.35 -36.57
N LYS A 290 22.76 55.60 -35.36
CA LYS A 290 23.45 56.20 -34.20
C LYS A 290 22.83 55.61 -32.93
N SER A 291 23.58 55.56 -31.83
CA SER A 291 23.06 55.18 -30.51
C SER A 291 21.93 56.14 -30.08
N PRO A 292 20.69 55.65 -29.86
CA PRO A 292 19.59 56.50 -29.44
C PRO A 292 19.72 56.92 -27.96
N PRO A 293 19.13 58.06 -27.56
CA PRO A 293 19.08 58.44 -26.15
C PRO A 293 18.30 57.40 -25.33
N ARG A 294 18.59 57.27 -24.03
CA ARG A 294 17.97 56.25 -23.15
C ARG A 294 16.43 56.28 -23.12
N LEU A 295 15.82 57.44 -23.37
CA LEU A 295 14.36 57.67 -23.46
C LEU A 295 13.77 57.45 -24.87
N GLY A 296 14.59 57.10 -25.87
CA GLY A 296 14.21 57.02 -27.28
C GLY A 296 14.06 58.40 -27.94
N THR A 297 13.97 58.44 -29.26
CA THR A 297 13.66 59.69 -29.97
C THR A 297 12.20 60.09 -29.76
N PHE A 298 11.86 61.36 -29.97
CA PHE A 298 10.47 61.84 -29.91
C PHE A 298 9.54 61.06 -30.86
N LYS A 299 10.02 60.72 -32.07
CA LYS A 299 9.28 59.89 -33.03
C LYS A 299 9.08 58.45 -32.52
N ALA A 300 10.08 57.87 -31.86
CA ALA A 300 9.95 56.56 -31.22
C ALA A 300 8.95 56.58 -30.05
N GLN A 301 8.89 57.68 -29.28
CA GLN A 301 7.91 57.86 -28.19
C GLN A 301 6.47 57.94 -28.70
N GLU A 302 6.22 58.70 -29.77
CA GLU A 302 4.89 58.81 -30.39
C GLU A 302 4.43 57.45 -30.96
N LEU A 303 5.31 56.75 -31.68
CA LEU A 303 5.03 55.40 -32.20
C LEU A 303 4.82 54.38 -31.08
N TYR A 304 5.56 54.49 -29.96
CA TYR A 304 5.40 53.61 -28.80
C TYR A 304 4.04 53.81 -28.11
N GLN A 305 3.55 55.04 -27.99
CA GLN A 305 2.20 55.31 -27.48
C GLN A 305 1.13 54.66 -28.37
N LYS A 306 1.26 54.78 -29.69
CA LYS A 306 0.37 54.11 -30.66
C LYS A 306 0.45 52.58 -30.56
N ALA A 307 1.66 52.01 -30.44
CA ALA A 307 1.88 50.58 -30.27
C ALA A 307 1.25 50.04 -28.97
N ALA A 308 1.33 50.80 -27.88
CA ALA A 308 0.73 50.47 -26.59
C ALA A 308 -0.80 50.52 -26.61
N ILE A 309 -1.40 51.52 -27.26
CA ILE A 309 -2.85 51.60 -27.48
C ILE A 309 -3.34 50.42 -28.32
N ALA A 310 -2.68 50.12 -29.44
CA ALA A 310 -3.01 48.94 -30.25
C ALA A 310 -2.91 47.62 -29.46
N ARG A 311 -1.99 47.52 -28.48
CA ARG A 311 -1.89 46.37 -27.56
C ARG A 311 -3.06 46.28 -26.58
N THR A 312 -3.50 47.39 -25.98
CA THR A 312 -4.68 47.38 -25.08
C THR A 312 -5.99 47.14 -25.83
N GLU A 313 -6.08 47.59 -27.08
CA GLU A 313 -7.19 47.31 -28.00
C GLU A 313 -7.15 45.89 -28.64
N ARG A 314 -6.22 45.02 -28.20
CA ARG A 314 -5.99 43.65 -28.72
C ARG A 314 -5.67 43.56 -30.23
N ARG A 315 -5.25 44.65 -30.87
CA ARG A 315 -4.85 44.68 -32.30
C ARG A 315 -3.40 44.22 -32.47
N THR A 316 -3.14 42.95 -32.16
CA THR A 316 -1.79 42.36 -32.05
C THR A 316 -0.90 42.62 -33.27
N ASN A 317 -1.42 42.42 -34.49
CA ASN A 317 -0.66 42.59 -35.74
C ASN A 317 -0.31 44.05 -36.04
N GLU A 318 -1.16 44.99 -35.63
CA GLU A 318 -0.89 46.43 -35.76
C GLU A 318 0.17 46.86 -34.74
N SER A 319 0.00 46.44 -33.47
CA SER A 319 0.95 46.70 -32.39
C SER A 319 2.35 46.16 -32.72
N LEU A 320 2.49 44.93 -33.26
CA LEU A 320 3.77 44.38 -33.70
C LEU A 320 4.44 45.23 -34.81
N ARG A 321 3.68 45.71 -35.80
CA ARG A 321 4.20 46.59 -36.86
C ARG A 321 4.69 47.92 -36.28
N LEU A 322 3.90 48.53 -35.38
CA LEU A 322 4.26 49.78 -34.72
C LEU A 322 5.50 49.60 -33.82
N PHE A 323 5.64 48.49 -33.09
CA PHE A 323 6.84 48.19 -32.30
C PHE A 323 8.11 48.05 -33.15
N ARG A 324 8.03 47.44 -34.35
CA ARG A 324 9.17 47.40 -35.28
C ARG A 324 9.55 48.80 -35.79
N GLN A 325 8.56 49.67 -36.06
CA GLN A 325 8.79 51.08 -36.40
C GLN A 325 9.36 51.91 -35.22
N VAL A 326 9.08 51.53 -33.96
CA VAL A 326 9.71 52.13 -32.77
C VAL A 326 11.22 51.83 -32.74
N LEU A 327 11.64 50.62 -33.15
CA LEU A 327 13.06 50.29 -33.30
C LEU A 327 13.72 51.12 -34.41
N GLU A 328 13.10 51.21 -35.59
CA GLU A 328 13.56 52.05 -36.71
C GLU A 328 13.75 53.52 -36.31
N ALA A 329 12.83 54.04 -35.50
CA ALA A 329 12.85 55.43 -35.03
C ALA A 329 13.90 55.70 -33.93
N GLY A 330 14.64 54.70 -33.45
CA GLY A 330 15.60 54.83 -32.35
C GLY A 330 14.94 54.67 -30.98
N ALA A 331 14.64 53.42 -30.64
CA ALA A 331 13.97 53.03 -29.40
C ALA A 331 14.79 53.32 -28.13
N GLY A 332 14.08 53.71 -27.06
CA GLY A 332 14.60 53.84 -25.71
C GLY A 332 14.52 52.54 -24.91
N ILE A 333 15.11 52.54 -23.70
CA ILE A 333 15.25 51.36 -22.85
C ILE A 333 13.89 50.68 -22.58
N SER A 334 12.91 51.45 -22.09
CA SER A 334 11.57 50.94 -21.75
C SER A 334 10.78 50.43 -22.96
N MET A 335 11.11 50.88 -24.17
CA MET A 335 10.47 50.42 -25.40
C MET A 335 10.96 49.01 -25.79
N TYR A 336 12.26 48.75 -25.64
CA TYR A 336 12.83 47.40 -25.78
C TYR A 336 12.25 46.44 -24.73
N GLU A 337 12.17 46.85 -23.45
CA GLU A 337 11.57 46.02 -22.40
C GLU A 337 10.10 45.68 -22.70
N ALA A 338 9.31 46.67 -23.11
CA ALA A 338 7.90 46.49 -23.45
C ALA A 338 7.69 45.58 -24.69
N PHE A 339 8.57 45.67 -25.70
CA PHE A 339 8.50 44.85 -26.91
C PHE A 339 8.95 43.40 -26.63
N VAL A 340 10.08 43.19 -25.95
CA VAL A 340 10.53 41.84 -25.56
C VAL A 340 9.51 41.15 -24.66
N LYS A 341 8.88 41.88 -23.73
CA LYS A 341 7.76 41.37 -22.94
C LYS A 341 6.57 40.96 -23.82
N MET A 342 6.22 41.75 -24.83
CA MET A 342 5.14 41.42 -25.77
C MET A 342 5.45 40.18 -26.62
N LEU A 343 6.66 40.07 -27.17
CA LEU A 343 7.07 38.91 -27.97
C LEU A 343 7.05 37.62 -27.14
N ASN A 344 7.44 37.70 -25.86
CA ASN A 344 7.33 36.60 -24.90
C ASN A 344 5.87 36.21 -24.59
N GLU A 345 4.97 37.19 -24.41
CA GLU A 345 3.53 36.93 -24.21
C GLU A 345 2.86 36.30 -25.45
N LEU A 346 3.44 36.48 -26.64
CA LEU A 346 2.98 35.93 -27.92
C LEU A 346 3.72 34.66 -28.37
N GLY A 347 4.70 34.17 -27.60
CA GLY A 347 5.47 32.97 -27.91
C GLY A 347 6.52 33.10 -29.02
N TYR A 348 6.80 34.31 -29.52
CA TYR A 348 7.79 34.56 -30.59
C TYR A 348 9.24 34.52 -30.07
N LYS A 349 9.68 33.35 -29.57
CA LYS A 349 10.99 33.15 -28.91
C LYS A 349 12.18 33.67 -29.73
N GLN A 350 12.31 33.26 -31.00
CA GLN A 350 13.44 33.65 -31.85
C GLN A 350 13.50 35.18 -32.09
N GLU A 351 12.36 35.84 -32.33
CA GLU A 351 12.33 37.31 -32.48
C GLU A 351 12.62 38.00 -31.15
N ALA A 352 12.12 37.47 -30.02
CA ALA A 352 12.42 38.00 -28.69
C ALA A 352 13.92 37.93 -28.36
N GLN A 353 14.60 36.84 -28.72
CA GLN A 353 16.06 36.67 -28.61
C GLN A 353 16.82 37.71 -29.43
N GLN A 354 16.45 37.90 -30.70
CA GLN A 354 17.10 38.90 -31.55
C GLN A 354 16.89 40.34 -31.02
N VAL A 355 15.68 40.68 -30.56
CA VAL A 355 15.37 42.02 -30.02
C VAL A 355 16.08 42.28 -28.69
N ILE A 356 16.15 41.31 -27.76
CA ILE A 356 16.86 41.51 -26.48
C ILE A 356 18.39 41.58 -26.70
N GLN A 357 18.93 40.82 -27.64
CA GLN A 357 20.35 40.92 -28.03
C GLN A 357 20.65 42.28 -28.67
N GLN A 358 19.76 42.81 -29.52
CA GLN A 358 19.87 44.17 -30.06
C GLN A 358 19.77 45.23 -28.95
N ALA A 359 18.91 45.05 -27.95
CA ALA A 359 18.79 45.94 -26.81
C ALA A 359 20.10 46.00 -25.99
N ILE A 360 20.70 44.84 -25.69
CA ILE A 360 21.98 44.72 -25.00
C ILE A 360 23.11 45.36 -25.81
N ASN A 361 23.18 45.09 -27.12
CA ASN A 361 24.18 45.71 -28.00
C ASN A 361 24.02 47.24 -28.11
N THR A 362 22.80 47.76 -27.93
CA THR A 362 22.50 49.22 -27.97
C THR A 362 22.75 49.90 -26.62
N PHE A 363 22.53 49.19 -25.51
CA PHE A 363 22.65 49.71 -24.14
C PHE A 363 23.33 48.69 -23.19
N PRO A 364 24.65 48.43 -23.33
CA PRO A 364 25.33 47.36 -22.57
C PRO A 364 25.26 47.53 -21.05
N ASP A 365 25.22 48.76 -20.54
CA ASP A 365 25.18 49.02 -19.08
C ASP A 365 23.82 48.66 -18.44
N HIS A 366 22.78 48.37 -19.24
CA HIS A 366 21.42 48.25 -18.71
C HIS A 366 21.12 46.85 -18.16
N ILE A 367 21.37 46.70 -16.85
CA ILE A 367 21.16 45.48 -16.05
C ILE A 367 19.79 44.80 -16.30
N GLY A 368 18.72 45.57 -16.52
CA GLY A 368 17.37 45.04 -16.76
C GLY A 368 17.30 44.06 -17.94
N PHE A 369 18.09 44.29 -19.00
CA PHE A 369 18.09 43.40 -20.16
C PHE A 369 18.72 42.04 -19.86
N TYR A 370 19.78 41.97 -19.06
CA TYR A 370 20.36 40.70 -18.59
C TYR A 370 19.39 39.92 -17.70
N VAL A 371 18.61 40.61 -16.85
CA VAL A 371 17.56 39.97 -16.03
C VAL A 371 16.44 39.40 -16.92
N ILE A 372 15.97 40.16 -17.91
CA ILE A 372 14.93 39.74 -18.85
C ILE A 372 15.41 38.55 -19.71
N TYR A 373 16.61 38.65 -20.29
CA TYR A 373 17.17 37.62 -21.17
C TYR A 373 17.45 36.32 -20.41
N GLY A 374 18.12 36.38 -19.25
CA GLY A 374 18.39 35.19 -18.44
C GLY A 374 17.10 34.51 -17.94
N GLN A 375 16.06 35.27 -17.62
CA GLN A 375 14.74 34.69 -17.27
C GLN A 375 14.01 34.11 -18.48
N MET A 376 14.22 34.66 -19.69
CA MET A 376 13.66 34.11 -20.94
C MET A 376 14.33 32.78 -21.33
N GLU A 377 15.66 32.68 -21.22
CA GLU A 377 16.36 31.42 -21.51
C GLU A 377 16.14 30.36 -20.43
N ARG A 378 16.05 30.76 -19.15
CA ARG A 378 15.66 29.84 -18.06
C ARG A 378 14.25 29.27 -18.25
N ARG A 379 13.30 30.07 -18.75
CA ARG A 379 11.95 29.58 -19.15
C ARG A 379 12.02 28.67 -20.38
N SER A 380 12.94 28.96 -21.29
CA SER A 380 13.23 28.16 -22.48
C SER A 380 14.04 26.89 -22.21
N ARG A 381 14.39 26.61 -20.94
CA ARG A 381 15.23 25.50 -20.47
C ARG A 381 16.69 25.51 -20.94
N ASP A 382 17.15 26.57 -21.62
CA ASP A 382 18.58 26.74 -21.88
C ASP A 382 19.27 27.28 -20.62
N TYR A 383 19.60 26.36 -19.72
CA TYR A 383 20.27 26.68 -18.46
C TYR A 383 21.76 27.02 -18.64
N VAL A 384 22.37 26.76 -19.80
CA VAL A 384 23.77 27.12 -20.07
C VAL A 384 23.82 28.59 -20.45
N LEU A 385 23.07 28.97 -21.49
CA LEU A 385 22.99 30.35 -21.96
C LEU A 385 22.40 31.27 -20.87
N ALA A 386 21.36 30.83 -20.14
CA ALA A 386 20.82 31.60 -19.02
C ALA A 386 21.86 31.87 -17.92
N GLU A 387 22.70 30.88 -17.59
CA GLU A 387 23.76 31.05 -16.60
C GLU A 387 24.82 32.06 -17.07
N GLU A 388 25.26 31.95 -18.33
CA GLU A 388 26.20 32.90 -18.93
C GLU A 388 25.66 34.33 -18.92
N ILE A 389 24.41 34.54 -19.31
CA ILE A 389 23.74 35.85 -19.30
C ILE A 389 23.68 36.43 -17.88
N PHE A 390 23.28 35.63 -16.88
CA PHE A 390 23.27 36.11 -15.49
C PHE A 390 24.68 36.42 -14.97
N ARG A 391 25.69 35.61 -15.32
CA ARG A 391 27.11 35.89 -14.98
C ARG A 391 27.63 37.14 -15.68
N GLN A 392 27.25 37.41 -16.93
CA GLN A 392 27.59 38.66 -17.63
C GLN A 392 26.98 39.88 -16.93
N GLY A 393 25.69 39.84 -16.58
CA GLY A 393 25.04 40.91 -15.81
C GLY A 393 25.68 41.13 -14.44
N LEU A 394 26.11 40.05 -13.76
CA LEU A 394 26.78 40.16 -12.46
C LEU A 394 28.20 40.73 -12.53
N LYS A 395 28.88 40.68 -13.69
CA LYS A 395 30.14 41.44 -13.89
C LYS A 395 29.90 42.95 -13.88
N LEU A 396 28.76 43.41 -14.39
CA LEU A 396 28.37 44.83 -14.39
C LEU A 396 27.82 45.28 -13.03
N ALA A 397 27.07 44.42 -12.33
CA ALA A 397 26.48 44.74 -11.04
C ALA A 397 26.51 43.56 -10.05
N PRO A 398 27.66 43.29 -9.38
CA PRO A 398 27.84 42.11 -8.52
C PRO A 398 26.85 41.99 -7.34
N SER A 399 26.32 43.13 -6.87
CA SER A 399 25.40 43.22 -5.74
C SER A 399 23.91 43.20 -6.14
N ASN A 400 23.58 43.03 -7.42
CA ASN A 400 22.20 43.08 -7.90
C ASN A 400 21.39 41.83 -7.50
N ARG A 401 20.41 42.00 -6.60
CA ARG A 401 19.52 40.92 -6.13
C ARG A 401 18.84 40.15 -7.27
N SER A 402 18.34 40.83 -8.30
CA SER A 402 17.56 40.19 -9.37
C SER A 402 18.42 39.25 -10.23
N LEU A 403 19.66 39.65 -10.50
CA LEU A 403 20.65 38.78 -11.16
C LEU A 403 21.13 37.65 -10.25
N GLN A 404 21.44 37.93 -8.97
CA GLN A 404 21.83 36.89 -8.00
C GLN A 404 20.72 35.84 -7.82
N MET A 405 19.46 36.25 -7.67
CA MET A 405 18.30 35.35 -7.61
C MET A 405 18.11 34.57 -8.92
N GLY A 406 18.26 35.22 -10.08
CA GLY A 406 18.16 34.55 -11.39
C GLY A 406 19.20 33.46 -11.58
N LEU A 407 20.46 33.76 -11.25
CA LEU A 407 21.55 32.78 -11.25
C LEU A 407 21.28 31.63 -10.27
N ALA A 408 20.87 31.92 -9.04
CA ALA A 408 20.53 30.88 -8.07
C ALA A 408 19.39 29.97 -8.55
N GLN A 409 18.34 30.53 -9.17
CA GLN A 409 17.25 29.76 -9.76
C GLN A 409 17.74 28.85 -10.90
N VAL A 410 18.60 29.34 -11.80
CA VAL A 410 19.22 28.51 -12.86
C VAL A 410 20.08 27.39 -12.27
N LEU A 411 20.95 27.70 -11.31
CA LEU A 411 21.85 26.73 -10.69
C LEU A 411 21.09 25.63 -9.94
N VAL A 412 19.93 25.95 -9.33
CA VAL A 412 19.03 24.94 -8.74
C VAL A 412 18.34 24.08 -9.80
N GLN A 413 18.02 24.64 -10.97
CA GLN A 413 17.47 23.87 -12.10
C GLN A 413 18.52 23.07 -12.88
N LYS A 414 19.81 23.40 -12.77
CA LYS A 414 20.91 22.54 -13.27
C LYS A 414 21.19 21.35 -12.35
N GLY A 415 20.89 21.48 -11.06
CA GLY A 415 20.86 20.36 -10.10
C GLY A 415 22.14 19.58 -9.87
N THR A 416 23.29 20.01 -10.40
CA THR A 416 24.56 19.32 -10.17
C THR A 416 25.04 19.59 -8.75
N GLU A 417 25.91 18.72 -8.21
CA GLU A 417 26.43 18.95 -6.85
C GLU A 417 27.20 20.28 -6.75
N GLU A 418 27.84 20.70 -7.85
CA GLU A 418 28.55 21.98 -7.95
C GLU A 418 27.59 23.17 -8.07
N SER A 419 26.55 23.08 -8.91
CA SER A 419 25.58 24.17 -9.07
C SER A 419 24.75 24.38 -7.80
N LEU A 420 24.39 23.30 -7.09
CA LEU A 420 23.75 23.37 -5.77
C LEU A 420 24.68 23.96 -4.70
N LYS A 421 25.98 23.64 -4.71
CA LYS A 421 26.98 24.28 -3.82
C LYS A 421 27.10 25.78 -4.10
N GLU A 422 27.12 26.20 -5.36
CA GLU A 422 27.21 27.62 -5.72
C GLU A 422 25.92 28.39 -5.42
N ALA A 423 24.75 27.85 -5.78
CA ALA A 423 23.44 28.41 -5.41
C ALA A 423 23.36 28.63 -3.89
N GLY A 424 23.92 27.70 -3.10
CA GLY A 424 24.01 27.83 -1.65
C GLY A 424 24.86 28.99 -1.13
N ARG A 425 25.95 29.34 -1.82
CA ARG A 425 26.74 30.55 -1.51
C ARG A 425 25.91 31.80 -1.78
N ILE A 426 25.22 31.85 -2.93
CA ILE A 426 24.39 33.00 -3.33
C ILE A 426 23.21 33.20 -2.36
N TYR A 427 22.46 32.13 -2.03
CA TYR A 427 21.40 32.20 -1.03
C TYR A 427 21.95 32.58 0.37
N GLY A 428 23.15 32.11 0.74
CA GLY A 428 23.82 32.51 1.98
C GLY A 428 24.19 34.00 2.05
N GLU A 429 24.66 34.59 0.95
CA GLU A 429 24.90 36.04 0.86
C GLU A 429 23.60 36.85 0.95
N LEU A 430 22.57 36.43 0.21
CA LEU A 430 21.26 37.08 0.21
C LEU A 430 20.58 37.01 1.58
N ALA A 431 20.78 35.91 2.31
CA ALA A 431 20.34 35.72 3.69
C ALA A 431 21.06 36.67 4.66
N LYS A 432 22.40 36.74 4.61
CA LYS A 432 23.20 37.68 5.42
C LYS A 432 22.82 39.14 5.19
N ARG A 433 22.36 39.48 3.98
CA ARG A 433 21.89 40.83 3.61
C ARG A 433 20.43 41.10 3.97
N GLY A 434 19.69 40.14 4.54
CA GLY A 434 18.26 40.26 4.86
C GLY A 434 17.35 40.48 3.65
N ARG A 435 17.78 40.06 2.45
CA ARG A 435 17.20 40.48 1.16
C ARG A 435 16.79 39.32 0.25
N PHE A 436 16.16 38.29 0.80
CA PHE A 436 15.44 37.28 0.01
C PHE A 436 14.22 36.73 0.75
N ASP A 437 13.31 36.12 -0.01
CA ASP A 437 12.11 35.49 0.51
C ASP A 437 12.40 34.00 0.77
N THR A 438 12.23 33.56 2.02
CA THR A 438 12.44 32.17 2.41
C THR A 438 11.30 31.24 1.98
N SER A 439 10.18 31.79 1.47
CA SER A 439 9.09 31.04 0.85
C SER A 439 9.27 30.80 -0.65
N ASP A 440 10.33 31.33 -1.29
CA ASP A 440 10.61 31.06 -2.70
C ASP A 440 10.73 29.53 -2.96
N ARG A 441 9.87 29.03 -3.85
CA ARG A 441 9.81 27.63 -4.29
C ARG A 441 11.17 27.08 -4.74
N TYR A 442 12.01 27.89 -5.38
CA TYR A 442 13.36 27.47 -5.80
C TYR A 442 14.33 27.38 -4.62
N TYR A 443 14.18 28.23 -3.59
CA TYR A 443 14.95 28.12 -2.36
C TYR A 443 14.54 26.90 -1.52
N GLN A 444 13.26 26.57 -1.47
CA GLN A 444 12.78 25.35 -0.82
C GLN A 444 13.23 24.09 -1.58
N ARG A 445 13.18 24.10 -2.93
CA ARG A 445 13.75 23.06 -3.80
C ARG A 445 15.25 22.86 -3.53
N TYR A 446 16.03 23.94 -3.48
CA TYR A 446 17.44 23.92 -3.06
C TYR A 446 17.63 23.25 -1.70
N LYS A 447 16.91 23.71 -0.66
CA LYS A 447 17.02 23.22 0.71
C LYS A 447 16.68 21.73 0.84
N ALA A 448 15.74 21.22 0.04
CA ALA A 448 15.43 19.79 -0.01
C ALA A 448 16.51 18.97 -0.75
N PHE A 449 17.06 19.51 -1.85
CA PHE A 449 17.98 18.78 -2.73
C PHE A 449 19.44 18.83 -2.26
N GLN A 450 19.79 19.74 -1.34
CA GLN A 450 21.04 19.69 -0.56
C GLN A 450 21.32 18.29 0.05
N ARG A 451 20.27 17.58 0.49
CA ARG A 451 20.41 16.27 1.15
C ARG A 451 20.74 15.15 0.16
N SER A 452 20.23 15.27 -1.06
CA SER A 452 20.36 14.26 -2.12
C SER A 452 20.25 14.95 -3.50
N PRO A 453 21.37 15.26 -4.18
CA PRO A 453 21.36 15.87 -5.51
C PRO A 453 20.59 15.05 -6.55
N ARG A 454 20.51 13.72 -6.34
CA ARG A 454 19.72 12.78 -7.14
C ARG A 454 18.22 13.10 -7.13
N ALA A 455 17.71 13.73 -6.08
CA ALA A 455 16.33 14.22 -6.02
C ALA A 455 16.03 15.26 -7.12
N ASN A 456 17.03 16.03 -7.60
CA ASN A 456 16.82 16.93 -8.72
C ASN A 456 16.59 16.18 -10.03
N LYS A 457 17.41 15.16 -10.30
CA LYS A 457 17.27 14.30 -11.50
C LYS A 457 15.92 13.58 -11.50
N ALA A 458 15.50 13.04 -10.36
CA ALA A 458 14.20 12.41 -10.21
C ALA A 458 13.05 13.41 -10.42
N TYR A 459 13.15 14.63 -9.88
CA TYR A 459 12.16 15.68 -10.09
C TYR A 459 12.04 16.07 -11.58
N GLU A 460 13.15 16.16 -12.31
CA GLU A 460 13.13 16.44 -13.75
C GLU A 460 12.62 15.26 -14.57
N PHE A 461 13.12 14.04 -14.35
CA PHE A 461 12.67 12.83 -15.05
C PHE A 461 11.14 12.67 -14.98
N PHE A 462 10.55 12.76 -13.78
CA PHE A 462 9.10 12.65 -13.62
C PHE A 462 8.34 13.87 -14.17
N GLN A 463 8.96 15.06 -14.24
CA GLN A 463 8.37 16.22 -14.90
C GLN A 463 8.34 16.06 -16.44
N GLU A 464 9.36 15.44 -17.05
CA GLU A 464 9.36 15.13 -18.49
C GLU A 464 8.42 13.96 -18.84
N CYS A 465 8.19 13.03 -17.91
CA CYS A 465 7.08 12.07 -17.96
C CYS A 465 5.68 12.70 -17.82
N GLN A 466 5.55 14.03 -17.90
CA GLN A 466 4.32 14.83 -17.77
C GLN A 466 3.63 14.72 -16.39
N MET A 467 4.27 14.09 -15.40
CA MET A 467 3.76 13.98 -14.04
C MET A 467 4.05 15.26 -13.24
N LYS A 468 3.42 15.42 -12.06
CA LYS A 468 3.48 16.68 -11.28
C LYS A 468 4.25 16.54 -9.96
N PRO A 469 5.58 16.34 -9.98
CA PRO A 469 6.37 16.08 -8.79
C PRO A 469 6.25 17.19 -7.73
N GLY A 470 6.28 16.76 -6.47
CA GLY A 470 6.17 17.59 -5.27
C GLY A 470 7.17 17.16 -4.21
N ILE A 471 7.65 18.11 -3.42
CA ILE A 471 8.64 17.88 -2.36
C ILE A 471 7.90 17.73 -1.03
N THR A 472 8.20 16.68 -0.25
CA THR A 472 7.52 16.41 1.02
C THR A 472 7.98 17.34 2.15
N GLY A 473 7.18 17.44 3.22
CA GLY A 473 7.63 18.03 4.48
C GLY A 473 8.78 17.22 5.10
N SER A 474 9.71 17.89 5.80
CA SER A 474 10.87 17.23 6.43
C SER A 474 10.54 16.55 7.77
N SER A 475 9.60 15.60 7.78
CA SER A 475 9.31 14.76 8.95
C SER A 475 10.28 13.58 9.05
N ASN A 476 11.17 13.62 10.04
CA ASN A 476 12.01 12.51 10.54
C ASN A 476 12.81 11.66 9.51
N LEU A 477 13.05 12.15 8.29
CA LEU A 477 13.83 11.43 7.27
C LEU A 477 15.32 11.24 7.66
N PRO A 478 15.94 10.08 7.35
CA PRO A 478 17.36 9.83 7.57
C PRO A 478 18.30 10.83 6.87
N ARG A 479 19.53 10.96 7.41
CA ARG A 479 20.57 11.84 6.84
C ARG A 479 20.97 11.36 5.45
N GLY A 480 20.83 12.23 4.44
CA GLY A 480 21.15 11.91 3.03
C GLY A 480 19.98 11.36 2.22
N VAL A 481 18.75 11.46 2.73
CA VAL A 481 17.51 11.07 2.04
C VAL A 481 16.64 12.30 1.78
N THR A 482 16.01 12.34 0.61
CA THR A 482 14.96 13.30 0.23
C THR A 482 13.80 12.52 -0.37
N ASP A 483 12.59 12.69 0.15
CA ASP A 483 11.38 12.09 -0.42
C ASP A 483 10.67 13.09 -1.34
N LEU A 484 10.17 12.60 -2.47
CA LEU A 484 9.28 13.30 -3.38
C LEU A 484 7.95 12.53 -3.48
N VAL A 485 6.90 13.23 -3.90
CA VAL A 485 5.61 12.63 -4.28
C VAL A 485 5.36 12.94 -5.75
N VAL A 486 4.97 11.93 -6.53
CA VAL A 486 4.71 12.05 -7.96
C VAL A 486 3.26 11.66 -8.24
N ASP A 487 2.50 12.63 -8.74
CA ASP A 487 1.10 12.50 -9.14
C ASP A 487 1.00 11.78 -10.50
N ILE A 488 0.64 10.48 -10.48
CA ILE A 488 0.55 9.62 -11.67
C ILE A 488 -0.85 9.76 -12.28
N GLN A 489 -1.02 10.78 -13.12
CA GLN A 489 -2.28 11.07 -13.84
C GLN A 489 -2.20 10.71 -15.33
N VAL A 490 -1.24 9.87 -15.72
CA VAL A 490 -1.05 9.42 -17.11
C VAL A 490 -1.94 8.19 -17.36
N PRO A 491 -2.96 8.24 -18.24
CA PRO A 491 -3.89 7.14 -18.42
C PRO A 491 -3.21 5.82 -18.79
N GLU A 492 -2.16 5.88 -19.63
CA GLU A 492 -1.37 4.73 -20.05
C GLU A 492 -0.85 3.90 -18.87
N PHE A 493 -0.36 4.51 -17.79
CA PHE A 493 0.16 3.77 -16.64
C PHE A 493 -0.94 3.23 -15.70
N SER A 494 -2.11 3.89 -15.69
CA SER A 494 -3.31 3.36 -15.02
C SER A 494 -3.83 2.10 -15.73
N GLU A 495 -3.86 2.13 -17.07
CA GLU A 495 -4.31 1.02 -17.91
C GLU A 495 -3.28 -0.13 -17.98
N SER A 496 -1.99 0.20 -18.13
CA SER A 496 -0.87 -0.75 -18.35
C SER A 496 -0.35 -1.43 -17.09
N PHE A 497 -0.52 -0.80 -15.91
CA PHE A 497 0.07 -1.26 -14.64
C PHE A 497 -0.87 -1.12 -13.42
N GLY A 498 -2.12 -0.68 -13.60
CA GLY A 498 -3.07 -0.46 -12.50
C GLY A 498 -2.76 0.74 -11.59
N LEU A 499 -1.91 1.67 -12.04
CA LEU A 499 -1.39 2.75 -11.20
C LEU A 499 -2.35 3.95 -11.10
N SER A 500 -3.19 3.93 -10.07
CA SER A 500 -3.87 5.12 -9.53
C SER A 500 -3.04 5.80 -8.44
N ASP A 501 -3.46 7.02 -8.06
CA ASP A 501 -2.94 7.81 -6.94
C ASP A 501 -1.46 8.23 -7.10
N ALA A 502 -0.91 8.95 -6.11
CA ALA A 502 0.46 9.46 -6.19
C ALA A 502 1.47 8.48 -5.58
N ALA A 503 2.61 8.26 -6.26
CA ALA A 503 3.68 7.40 -5.77
C ALA A 503 4.69 8.19 -4.92
N LEU A 504 5.26 7.52 -3.91
CA LEU A 504 6.40 8.02 -3.15
C LEU A 504 7.71 7.73 -3.91
N VAL A 505 8.62 8.70 -3.99
CA VAL A 505 9.95 8.55 -4.60
C VAL A 505 11.02 8.89 -3.57
N ARG A 506 11.68 7.87 -3.00
CA ARG A 506 12.73 8.05 -1.99
C ARG A 506 14.09 8.18 -2.67
N CYS A 507 14.67 9.38 -2.62
CA CYS A 507 15.91 9.71 -3.31
C CYS A 507 17.12 9.61 -2.37
N PHE A 508 17.82 8.48 -2.39
CA PHE A 508 19.00 8.27 -1.56
C PHE A 508 20.25 8.93 -2.16
N ARG A 509 21.11 9.52 -1.32
CA ARG A 509 22.42 10.05 -1.73
C ARG A 509 23.42 8.92 -2.05
N CYS A 510 23.54 7.96 -1.14
CA CYS A 510 24.32 6.72 -1.29
C CYS A 510 23.37 5.55 -1.63
N ASN A 511 23.89 4.37 -1.98
CA ASN A 511 23.02 3.21 -2.18
C ASN A 511 22.44 2.72 -0.84
N PRO A 512 21.13 2.40 -0.76
CA PRO A 512 20.50 1.90 0.45
C PRO A 512 20.93 0.47 0.78
N ARG A 513 20.87 0.13 2.06
CA ARG A 513 20.97 -1.22 2.62
C ARG A 513 19.57 -1.85 2.71
N GLN A 514 19.50 -3.17 2.89
CA GLN A 514 18.23 -3.88 3.11
C GLN A 514 17.38 -3.27 4.24
N ALA A 515 18.02 -2.83 5.33
CA ALA A 515 17.34 -2.17 6.46
C ALA A 515 16.61 -0.87 6.05
N ASP A 516 17.20 -0.05 5.18
CA ASP A 516 16.62 1.21 4.72
C ASP A 516 15.38 0.98 3.82
N LEU A 517 15.38 -0.15 3.09
CA LEU A 517 14.25 -0.59 2.26
C LEU A 517 13.12 -1.21 3.11
N VAL A 518 13.45 -1.94 4.17
CA VAL A 518 12.48 -2.44 5.16
C VAL A 518 11.86 -1.28 5.95
N GLU A 519 12.63 -0.22 6.25
CA GLU A 519 12.09 1.02 6.84
C GLU A 519 11.13 1.72 5.88
N LEU A 520 11.44 1.77 4.59
CA LEU A 520 10.54 2.30 3.55
C LEU A 520 9.21 1.51 3.47
N GLN A 521 9.24 0.17 3.49
CA GLN A 521 8.00 -0.64 3.54
C GLN A 521 7.18 -0.36 4.81
N LYS A 522 7.83 -0.32 5.99
CA LYS A 522 7.16 0.06 7.25
C LYS A 522 6.52 1.45 7.18
N TYR A 523 7.21 2.41 6.55
CA TYR A 523 6.68 3.76 6.34
C TYR A 523 5.44 3.77 5.43
N LEU A 524 5.45 3.02 4.32
CA LEU A 524 4.30 2.88 3.41
C LEU A 524 3.08 2.21 4.10
N ARG A 525 3.31 1.24 4.98
CA ARG A 525 2.25 0.55 5.75
C ARG A 525 1.59 1.43 6.81
N ASN A 526 2.33 2.37 7.39
CA ASN A 526 1.83 3.22 8.47
C ASN A 526 0.79 4.26 8.02
N PHE A 527 0.67 4.54 6.73
CA PHE A 527 -0.41 5.38 6.20
C PHE A 527 -1.77 4.66 6.32
N GLY A 528 -2.79 5.33 6.84
CA GLY A 528 -4.20 4.92 6.81
C GLY A 528 -4.86 5.04 5.42
N PRO A 529 -6.13 4.61 5.24
CA PRO A 529 -6.79 4.55 3.93
C PRO A 529 -7.23 5.91 3.37
N GLN A 530 -7.25 6.96 4.19
CA GLN A 530 -7.53 8.35 3.79
C GLN A 530 -6.37 9.31 4.12
N ASP A 531 -5.16 8.79 4.30
CA ASP A 531 -4.03 9.62 4.69
C ASP A 531 -3.55 10.47 3.51
N ILE A 532 -3.49 11.78 3.74
CA ILE A 532 -3.16 12.77 2.72
C ILE A 532 -1.77 13.33 3.03
N LEU A 533 -0.79 13.02 2.17
CA LEU A 533 0.56 13.56 2.31
C LEU A 533 0.62 15.00 1.76
N GLY A 534 1.00 15.92 2.63
CA GLY A 534 1.21 17.33 2.31
C GLY A 534 2.57 17.58 1.64
N VAL A 535 2.53 18.32 0.53
CA VAL A 535 3.70 18.77 -0.24
C VAL A 535 3.96 20.26 0.02
N GLN A 536 5.23 20.68 -0.02
CA GLN A 536 5.66 22.05 0.29
C GLN A 536 5.00 23.13 -0.60
N ASP A 537 4.58 22.79 -1.82
CA ASP A 537 3.77 23.64 -2.72
C ASP A 537 2.31 23.84 -2.23
N GLY A 538 1.95 23.44 -1.00
CA GLY A 538 0.58 23.46 -0.45
C GLY A 538 -0.35 22.36 -1.01
N ARG A 539 0.11 21.60 -2.01
CA ARG A 539 -0.61 20.48 -2.63
C ARG A 539 -0.73 19.30 -1.66
N ARG A 540 -1.76 18.47 -1.89
CA ARG A 540 -2.17 17.35 -1.03
C ARG A 540 -2.43 16.13 -1.92
N PHE A 541 -1.88 14.97 -1.54
CA PHE A 541 -1.96 13.75 -2.34
C PHE A 541 -2.34 12.53 -1.49
N ILE A 542 -3.16 11.64 -2.05
CA ILE A 542 -3.35 10.28 -1.55
C ILE A 542 -2.17 9.44 -2.07
N ILE A 543 -1.53 8.66 -1.20
CA ILE A 543 -0.35 7.87 -1.55
C ILE A 543 -0.72 6.44 -1.92
N ASN A 544 -0.28 5.99 -3.09
CA ASN A 544 -0.34 4.59 -3.48
C ASN A 544 0.69 3.80 -2.64
N LYS A 545 0.20 2.89 -1.80
CA LYS A 545 1.04 2.05 -0.93
C LYS A 545 1.60 0.84 -1.66
N SER A 546 1.00 0.45 -2.78
CA SER A 546 1.39 -0.72 -3.57
C SER A 546 2.63 -0.46 -4.43
N LEU A 547 3.04 0.80 -4.61
CA LEU A 547 4.20 1.21 -5.40
C LEU A 547 4.96 2.37 -4.74
N ALA A 548 6.27 2.21 -4.60
CA ALA A 548 7.20 3.32 -4.39
C ALA A 548 8.41 3.19 -5.32
N PHE A 549 9.00 4.32 -5.69
CA PHE A 549 10.26 4.37 -6.43
C PHE A 549 11.42 4.67 -5.48
N ILE A 550 12.60 4.14 -5.78
CA ILE A 550 13.85 4.55 -5.12
C ILE A 550 14.84 5.09 -6.15
N ALA A 551 15.35 6.30 -5.94
CA ALA A 551 16.38 6.87 -6.80
C ALA A 551 17.76 6.55 -6.21
N VAL A 552 18.58 5.78 -6.96
CA VAL A 552 19.85 5.17 -6.51
C VAL A 552 21.00 5.46 -7.48
N ALA A 553 22.26 5.13 -7.13
CA ALA A 553 23.40 5.38 -8.02
C ALA A 553 23.49 4.35 -9.16
N ASN A 554 23.29 3.07 -8.85
CA ASN A 554 23.14 1.97 -9.80
C ASN A 554 22.01 1.05 -9.28
N SER A 555 21.10 0.65 -10.18
CA SER A 555 19.99 -0.28 -9.92
C SER A 555 20.47 -1.72 -9.67
N ASP A 556 21.59 -2.16 -10.27
CA ASP A 556 22.16 -3.50 -10.06
C ASP A 556 22.45 -3.78 -8.58
N LEU A 557 23.08 -2.83 -7.89
CA LEU A 557 23.57 -2.97 -6.53
C LEU A 557 22.46 -3.06 -5.47
N VAL A 558 21.21 -2.75 -5.85
CA VAL A 558 20.02 -2.91 -5.01
C VAL A 558 19.08 -4.00 -5.52
N ARG A 559 19.34 -4.60 -6.69
CA ARG A 559 18.43 -5.54 -7.36
C ARG A 559 18.08 -6.72 -6.44
N ASP A 560 19.06 -7.44 -5.92
CA ASP A 560 18.80 -8.64 -5.10
C ASP A 560 18.03 -8.32 -3.82
N HIS A 561 18.36 -7.21 -3.17
CA HIS A 561 17.65 -6.71 -1.99
C HIS A 561 16.19 -6.34 -2.31
N VAL A 562 15.95 -5.71 -3.47
CA VAL A 562 14.60 -5.37 -3.96
C VAL A 562 13.82 -6.63 -4.34
N MET A 563 14.42 -7.58 -5.06
CA MET A 563 13.75 -8.82 -5.49
C MET A 563 13.38 -9.71 -4.31
N ASN A 564 14.23 -9.80 -3.28
CA ASN A 564 13.90 -10.49 -2.02
C ASN A 564 12.73 -9.81 -1.28
N LEU A 565 12.68 -8.48 -1.26
CA LEU A 565 11.56 -7.74 -0.66
C LEU A 565 10.28 -7.80 -1.52
N LEU A 566 10.38 -8.04 -2.83
CA LEU A 566 9.24 -8.25 -3.73
C LEU A 566 8.64 -9.65 -3.60
N SER A 567 9.43 -10.68 -3.26
CA SER A 567 8.93 -12.04 -3.07
C SER A 567 8.24 -12.24 -1.72
N GLU A 568 8.71 -11.57 -0.65
CA GLU A 568 8.09 -11.65 0.68
C GLU A 568 6.80 -10.84 0.83
N ASN A 569 6.69 -9.68 0.16
CA ASN A 569 5.81 -8.60 0.65
C ASN A 569 4.81 -8.04 -0.38
N GLY A 570 3.98 -7.12 0.11
CA GLY A 570 2.83 -6.57 -0.59
C GLY A 570 3.15 -5.45 -1.58
N GLU A 571 4.20 -4.68 -1.31
CA GLU A 571 4.50 -3.38 -1.92
C GLU A 571 5.65 -3.47 -2.93
N ALA A 572 5.46 -2.92 -4.13
CA ALA A 572 6.50 -2.85 -5.15
C ALA A 572 7.48 -1.70 -4.86
N ILE A 573 8.78 -2.00 -4.88
CA ILE A 573 9.85 -1.00 -4.84
C ILE A 573 10.56 -1.04 -6.19
N VAL A 574 10.49 0.05 -6.94
CA VAL A 574 11.07 0.15 -8.29
C VAL A 574 12.31 1.05 -8.27
N PRO A 575 13.53 0.51 -8.46
CA PRO A 575 14.74 1.32 -8.51
C PRO A 575 14.87 2.05 -9.84
N LEU A 576 15.23 3.34 -9.77
CA LEU A 576 15.63 4.17 -10.90
C LEU A 576 17.04 4.70 -10.64
N ASP A 577 17.96 4.50 -11.58
CA ASP A 577 19.38 4.84 -11.42
C ASP A 577 19.82 6.14 -12.13
N ASP A 578 21.09 6.51 -11.91
CA ASP A 578 21.66 7.75 -12.44
C ASP A 578 21.87 7.77 -13.96
N ALA A 579 21.69 6.65 -14.67
CA ALA A 579 21.67 6.58 -16.13
C ALA A 579 20.23 6.70 -16.66
N GLN A 580 19.31 5.93 -16.09
CA GLN A 580 17.87 6.00 -16.40
C GLN A 580 17.32 7.42 -16.18
N LEU A 581 17.60 8.03 -15.02
CA LEU A 581 17.15 9.38 -14.66
C LEU A 581 17.83 10.51 -15.47
N LYS A 582 18.80 10.20 -16.32
CA LYS A 582 19.41 11.15 -17.28
C LYS A 582 18.84 11.03 -18.70
N ASN A 583 18.19 9.92 -19.03
CA ASN A 583 17.65 9.70 -20.37
C ASN A 583 16.32 10.47 -20.53
N LEU A 584 16.44 11.70 -21.03
CA LEU A 584 15.31 12.59 -21.28
C LEU A 584 14.81 12.52 -22.74
N ASP A 585 15.42 11.69 -23.59
CA ASP A 585 15.00 11.52 -24.99
C ASP A 585 13.70 10.69 -25.08
N ASN A 586 13.57 9.64 -24.25
CA ASN A 586 12.38 8.80 -24.17
C ASN A 586 12.05 8.38 -22.70
N PRO A 587 11.80 9.34 -21.79
CA PRO A 587 11.70 9.05 -20.35
C PRO A 587 10.48 8.18 -19.99
N LEU A 588 9.38 8.29 -20.75
CA LEU A 588 8.20 7.43 -20.61
C LEU A 588 8.51 5.95 -20.92
N GLN A 589 9.34 5.67 -21.94
CA GLN A 589 9.76 4.31 -22.26
C GLN A 589 10.65 3.75 -21.15
N VAL A 590 11.63 4.52 -20.67
CA VAL A 590 12.50 4.13 -19.54
C VAL A 590 11.68 3.80 -18.29
N LEU A 591 10.63 4.59 -18.00
CA LEU A 591 9.72 4.31 -16.89
C LEU A 591 8.86 3.06 -17.14
N ARG A 592 8.35 2.85 -18.36
CA ARG A 592 7.59 1.67 -18.77
C ARG A 592 8.42 0.38 -18.63
N ASP A 593 9.69 0.42 -19.05
CA ASP A 593 10.62 -0.71 -18.95
C ASP A 593 10.97 -1.05 -17.50
N ALA A 594 11.22 -0.03 -16.65
CA ALA A 594 11.47 -0.22 -15.23
C ALA A 594 10.23 -0.78 -14.49
N LEU A 595 9.03 -0.27 -14.80
CA LEU A 595 7.78 -0.81 -14.26
C LEU A 595 7.56 -2.25 -14.73
N GLY A 596 7.76 -2.55 -16.02
CA GLY A 596 7.66 -3.90 -16.58
C GLY A 596 8.63 -4.89 -15.90
N GLN A 597 9.88 -4.49 -15.68
CA GLN A 597 10.90 -5.33 -15.04
C GLN A 597 10.54 -5.72 -13.59
N TYR A 598 10.04 -4.78 -12.78
CA TYR A 598 9.86 -4.96 -11.33
C TYR A 598 8.41 -5.23 -10.89
N LEU A 599 7.41 -4.99 -11.75
CA LEU A 599 6.01 -5.42 -11.54
C LEU A 599 5.69 -6.72 -12.29
N GLY A 600 6.16 -6.86 -13.53
CA GLY A 600 5.86 -8.02 -14.39
C GLY A 600 6.52 -9.32 -13.95
N SER A 601 7.58 -9.25 -13.11
CA SER A 601 8.29 -10.37 -12.52
C SER A 601 7.61 -10.97 -11.27
N ARG A 602 6.43 -10.47 -10.88
CA ARG A 602 5.73 -10.86 -9.66
C ARG A 602 4.50 -11.68 -9.99
N ASP A 603 4.29 -12.78 -9.26
CA ASP A 603 3.06 -13.57 -9.33
C ASP A 603 2.09 -13.18 -8.20
N LEU A 604 1.09 -12.37 -8.53
CA LEU A 604 0.02 -11.96 -7.60
C LEU A 604 -1.06 -13.04 -7.42
N TYR A 605 -1.11 -14.06 -8.27
CA TYR A 605 -2.04 -15.19 -8.12
C TYR A 605 -1.47 -16.24 -7.16
N GLY A 606 -0.16 -16.51 -7.22
CA GLY A 606 0.55 -17.54 -6.46
C GLY A 606 0.47 -17.42 -4.93
N GLY A 607 0.09 -16.26 -4.36
CA GLY A 607 -0.06 -16.09 -2.91
C GLY A 607 -0.95 -17.15 -2.23
N HIS A 608 -0.40 -17.86 -1.24
CA HIS A 608 -1.04 -18.98 -0.53
C HIS A 608 -1.69 -18.64 0.83
N LEU A 609 -1.45 -17.43 1.33
CA LEU A 609 -1.93 -16.92 2.63
C LEU A 609 -3.35 -16.33 2.54
N PRO A 610 -4.09 -16.20 3.66
CA PRO A 610 -5.35 -15.45 3.70
C PRO A 610 -5.18 -14.00 3.20
N VAL A 611 -6.26 -13.46 2.62
CA VAL A 611 -6.27 -12.11 2.02
C VAL A 611 -7.33 -11.23 2.67
N SER A 612 -7.00 -9.95 2.87
CA SER A 612 -7.88 -8.93 3.47
C SER A 612 -7.77 -7.60 2.71
N GLY A 613 -8.70 -6.69 2.97
CA GLY A 613 -8.71 -5.33 2.42
C GLY A 613 -8.84 -5.34 0.89
N ARG A 614 -7.99 -4.56 0.20
CA ARG A 614 -7.97 -4.43 -1.27
C ARG A 614 -7.51 -5.70 -2.02
N ARG A 615 -7.30 -6.84 -1.34
CA ARG A 615 -6.99 -8.16 -1.95
C ARG A 615 -8.07 -9.21 -1.72
N PHE A 616 -9.13 -8.86 -0.99
CA PHE A 616 -10.34 -9.67 -0.91
C PHE A 616 -11.24 -9.34 -2.12
N PHE A 617 -11.82 -10.36 -2.73
CA PHE A 617 -12.63 -10.24 -3.96
C PHE A 617 -13.98 -10.94 -3.79
N GLY A 618 -15.00 -10.43 -4.46
CA GLY A 618 -16.37 -10.95 -4.40
C GLY A 618 -16.97 -11.00 -2.99
N ARG A 619 -18.01 -11.83 -2.82
CA ARG A 619 -18.67 -12.20 -1.56
C ARG A 619 -19.22 -11.05 -0.71
N GLU A 620 -19.29 -9.83 -1.26
CA GLU A 620 -19.85 -8.64 -0.59
C GLU A 620 -21.37 -8.76 -0.31
N LYS A 621 -22.09 -9.69 -0.97
CA LYS A 621 -23.45 -10.08 -0.57
C LYS A 621 -23.42 -10.92 0.72
N LEU A 622 -22.60 -11.98 0.74
CA LEU A 622 -22.43 -12.89 1.87
C LEU A 622 -21.87 -12.18 3.12
N LEU A 623 -20.92 -11.26 2.95
CA LEU A 623 -20.37 -10.46 4.06
C LEU A 623 -21.43 -9.58 4.75
N ARG A 624 -22.41 -9.08 4.00
CA ARG A 624 -23.54 -8.32 4.57
C ARG A 624 -24.51 -9.26 5.28
N GLU A 625 -24.91 -10.35 4.64
CA GLU A 625 -25.78 -11.35 5.27
C GLU A 625 -25.20 -11.90 6.59
N LEU A 626 -23.90 -12.19 6.63
CA LEU A 626 -23.18 -12.59 7.84
C LEU A 626 -23.24 -11.49 8.92
N ALA A 627 -22.96 -10.24 8.55
CA ALA A 627 -23.02 -9.11 9.48
C ALA A 627 -24.45 -8.89 10.02
N ASP A 628 -25.47 -8.98 9.17
CA ASP A 628 -26.89 -8.83 9.56
C ASP A 628 -27.30 -9.94 10.55
N ARG A 629 -26.93 -11.20 10.28
CA ARG A 629 -27.17 -12.33 11.21
C ARG A 629 -26.45 -12.14 12.56
N ILE A 630 -25.22 -11.65 12.56
CA ILE A 630 -24.45 -11.33 13.77
C ILE A 630 -25.09 -10.16 14.54
N GLN A 631 -25.63 -9.16 13.85
CA GLN A 631 -26.37 -8.05 14.45
C GLN A 631 -27.73 -8.48 15.03
N MET A 632 -28.32 -9.58 14.54
CA MET A 632 -29.45 -10.26 15.18
C MET A 632 -29.05 -11.15 16.37
N GLY A 633 -27.75 -11.27 16.69
CA GLY A 633 -27.25 -12.12 17.77
C GLY A 633 -27.25 -13.62 17.44
N GLN A 634 -27.27 -13.99 16.15
CA GLN A 634 -27.28 -15.38 15.74
C GLN A 634 -25.90 -16.03 15.92
N PHE A 635 -25.92 -17.35 16.09
CA PHE A 635 -24.73 -18.20 16.07
C PHE A 635 -24.64 -18.84 14.67
N VAL A 636 -23.52 -18.65 13.98
CA VAL A 636 -23.37 -18.94 12.54
C VAL A 636 -22.17 -19.85 12.29
N GLY A 637 -22.37 -20.91 11.51
CA GLY A 637 -21.31 -21.82 11.09
C GLY A 637 -20.96 -21.63 9.62
N ILE A 638 -19.73 -21.21 9.32
CA ILE A 638 -19.25 -21.03 7.93
C ILE A 638 -18.47 -22.27 7.52
N TYR A 639 -19.05 -23.06 6.62
CA TYR A 639 -18.53 -24.34 6.18
C TYR A 639 -18.03 -24.26 4.74
N GLY A 640 -16.86 -24.86 4.45
CA GLY A 640 -16.31 -24.79 3.11
C GLY A 640 -15.04 -25.62 2.92
N LEU A 641 -14.89 -26.16 1.71
CA LEU A 641 -13.74 -26.98 1.33
C LEU A 641 -12.40 -26.26 1.57
N ARG A 642 -11.33 -27.05 1.67
CA ARG A 642 -9.99 -26.52 1.92
C ARG A 642 -9.60 -25.53 0.81
N LYS A 643 -8.95 -24.43 1.20
CA LYS A 643 -8.57 -23.30 0.31
C LYS A 643 -9.73 -22.54 -0.36
N MET A 644 -10.99 -22.69 0.07
CA MET A 644 -12.09 -21.80 -0.37
C MET A 644 -12.03 -20.36 0.20
N GLY A 645 -11.08 -20.06 1.09
CA GLY A 645 -10.84 -18.71 1.63
C GLY A 645 -11.68 -18.34 2.86
N LYS A 646 -11.99 -19.31 3.73
CA LYS A 646 -12.78 -19.12 4.96
C LYS A 646 -12.16 -18.06 5.89
N THR A 647 -10.91 -18.22 6.29
CA THR A 647 -10.16 -17.26 7.12
C THR A 647 -10.05 -15.87 6.49
N SER A 648 -9.94 -15.77 5.15
CA SER A 648 -9.97 -14.49 4.42
C SER A 648 -11.32 -13.76 4.59
N LEU A 649 -12.43 -14.51 4.55
CA LEU A 649 -13.78 -13.99 4.79
C LEU A 649 -13.93 -13.53 6.24
N LEU A 650 -13.41 -14.28 7.21
CA LEU A 650 -13.40 -13.89 8.63
C LEU A 650 -12.65 -12.58 8.87
N TYR A 651 -11.45 -12.43 8.30
CA TYR A 651 -10.68 -11.20 8.44
C TYR A 651 -11.40 -10.01 7.80
N GLN A 652 -11.96 -10.17 6.60
CA GLN A 652 -12.74 -9.10 5.95
C GLN A 652 -14.00 -8.73 6.75
N LEU A 653 -14.71 -9.72 7.31
CA LEU A 653 -15.90 -9.53 8.13
C LEU A 653 -15.56 -8.77 9.42
N ARG A 654 -14.55 -9.24 10.17
CA ARG A 654 -14.03 -8.58 11.38
C ARG A 654 -13.56 -7.15 11.10
N ASP A 655 -12.68 -6.99 10.11
CA ASP A 655 -11.94 -5.74 9.89
C ASP A 655 -12.77 -4.66 9.15
N GLN A 656 -13.90 -5.00 8.53
CA GLN A 656 -14.74 -4.06 7.77
C GLN A 656 -16.23 -4.04 8.12
N LYS A 657 -16.81 -5.15 8.61
CA LYS A 657 -18.26 -5.25 8.87
C LYS A 657 -18.63 -5.28 10.35
N LEU A 658 -17.67 -5.53 11.23
CA LEU A 658 -17.84 -5.58 12.69
C LEU A 658 -17.03 -4.48 13.45
N PRO A 659 -17.09 -3.19 13.06
CA PRO A 659 -16.30 -2.12 13.69
C PRO A 659 -16.90 -1.56 15.00
N ILE A 660 -18.12 -1.96 15.39
CA ILE A 660 -18.82 -1.53 16.62
C ILE A 660 -19.12 -2.73 17.53
N GLU A 661 -18.28 -3.75 17.42
CA GLU A 661 -18.42 -5.07 18.00
C GLU A 661 -17.14 -5.43 18.78
N ALA A 662 -17.32 -5.96 19.99
CA ALA A 662 -16.24 -6.56 20.75
C ALA A 662 -15.94 -7.95 20.15
N VAL A 663 -15.08 -8.02 19.13
CA VAL A 663 -14.73 -9.30 18.49
C VAL A 663 -13.55 -9.95 19.22
N ALA A 664 -13.75 -11.16 19.75
CA ALA A 664 -12.71 -12.09 20.18
C ALA A 664 -12.49 -13.15 19.07
N TYR A 665 -11.24 -13.51 18.78
CA TYR A 665 -10.86 -14.44 17.72
C TYR A 665 -9.79 -15.41 18.21
N VAL A 666 -9.94 -16.69 17.85
CA VAL A 666 -8.93 -17.73 18.03
C VAL A 666 -8.83 -18.61 16.79
N ASP A 667 -7.61 -19.09 16.53
CA ASP A 667 -7.25 -19.99 15.43
C ASP A 667 -6.93 -21.34 16.08
N LEU A 668 -7.90 -22.27 16.09
CA LEU A 668 -7.85 -23.43 16.97
C LEU A 668 -6.77 -24.44 16.57
N GLN A 669 -6.38 -24.46 15.30
CA GLN A 669 -5.21 -25.19 14.79
C GLN A 669 -3.88 -24.69 15.39
N LYS A 670 -3.84 -23.49 15.97
CA LYS A 670 -2.65 -22.87 16.61
C LYS A 670 -2.81 -22.66 18.11
N SER A 671 -3.94 -23.07 18.68
CA SER A 671 -4.24 -22.89 20.10
C SER A 671 -3.34 -23.77 20.97
N ALA A 672 -2.87 -23.23 22.09
CA ALA A 672 -2.16 -24.00 23.11
C ALA A 672 -3.04 -25.10 23.74
N SER A 673 -4.37 -25.04 23.58
CA SER A 673 -5.30 -26.10 24.02
C SER A 673 -5.05 -27.47 23.37
N LEU A 674 -4.39 -27.53 22.20
CA LEU A 674 -3.97 -28.81 21.61
C LEU A 674 -2.80 -29.43 22.38
N SER A 675 -1.76 -28.63 22.66
CA SER A 675 -0.57 -29.05 23.42
C SER A 675 -0.91 -29.45 24.85
N GLU A 676 -1.73 -28.64 25.53
CA GLU A 676 -2.18 -28.86 26.91
C GLU A 676 -3.34 -29.87 27.01
N LYS A 677 -3.92 -30.27 25.88
CA LYS A 677 -5.08 -31.19 25.74
C LYS A 677 -6.32 -30.79 26.55
N ASN A 678 -6.47 -29.51 26.87
CA ASN A 678 -7.62 -29.00 27.61
C ASN A 678 -7.98 -27.56 27.19
N CYS A 679 -9.21 -27.13 27.43
CA CYS A 679 -9.72 -25.80 27.05
C CYS A 679 -9.25 -24.62 27.93
N ASN A 680 -8.37 -24.78 28.92
CA ASN A 680 -7.95 -23.65 29.76
C ASN A 680 -7.20 -22.55 28.98
N PRO A 681 -6.27 -22.86 28.05
CA PRO A 681 -5.68 -21.86 27.16
C PRO A 681 -6.69 -21.13 26.28
N LEU A 682 -7.68 -21.82 25.72
CA LEU A 682 -8.73 -21.24 24.86
C LEU A 682 -9.46 -20.05 25.50
N TYR A 683 -9.80 -20.13 26.80
CA TYR A 683 -10.40 -19.00 27.52
C TYR A 683 -9.45 -17.79 27.59
N TRP A 684 -8.18 -18.02 27.92
CA TRP A 684 -7.17 -16.96 27.95
C TRP A 684 -6.88 -16.38 26.56
N GLU A 685 -6.79 -17.20 25.51
CA GLU A 685 -6.52 -16.76 24.13
C GLU A 685 -7.62 -15.82 23.61
N LEU A 686 -8.89 -16.20 23.80
CA LEU A 686 -10.04 -15.37 23.42
C LEU A 686 -10.05 -14.03 24.17
N GLU A 687 -9.84 -14.05 25.49
CA GLU A 687 -9.83 -12.84 26.29
C GLU A 687 -8.60 -11.96 26.04
N ARG A 688 -7.46 -12.56 25.67
CA ARG A 688 -6.20 -11.86 25.35
C ARG A 688 -6.24 -11.17 23.99
N ASP A 689 -6.89 -11.76 22.99
CA ASP A 689 -7.18 -11.10 21.72
C ASP A 689 -8.18 -9.93 21.90
N LEU A 690 -9.23 -10.17 22.69
CA LEU A 690 -10.23 -9.16 23.05
C LEU A 690 -9.60 -7.96 23.79
N TYR A 691 -8.79 -8.22 24.83
CA TYR A 691 -8.06 -7.20 25.57
C TYR A 691 -7.15 -6.37 24.66
N GLN A 692 -6.39 -7.00 23.77
CA GLN A 692 -5.53 -6.28 22.82
C GLN A 692 -6.33 -5.31 21.93
N ARG A 693 -7.53 -5.70 21.47
CA ARG A 693 -8.41 -4.86 20.65
C ARG A 693 -9.05 -3.72 21.45
N LEU A 694 -9.50 -3.97 22.67
CA LEU A 694 -10.18 -2.98 23.51
C LEU A 694 -9.22 -2.00 24.21
N SER A 695 -7.99 -2.41 24.52
CA SER A 695 -7.01 -1.64 25.32
C SER A 695 -6.70 -0.20 24.86
N LYS A 696 -6.96 0.14 23.59
CA LYS A 696 -6.79 1.49 23.03
C LYS A 696 -8.09 2.27 22.84
N PRO A 697 -9.16 1.73 22.20
CA PRO A 697 -10.40 2.47 22.01
C PRO A 697 -11.31 2.51 23.26
N HIS A 698 -11.27 1.45 24.09
CA HIS A 698 -12.18 1.24 25.23
C HIS A 698 -11.40 0.67 26.43
N PRO A 699 -10.49 1.45 27.05
CA PRO A 699 -9.70 0.99 28.19
C PRO A 699 -10.58 0.59 29.39
N ASP A 700 -11.72 1.26 29.54
CA ASP A 700 -12.79 0.97 30.51
C ASP A 700 -13.37 -0.44 30.38
N LEU A 701 -13.54 -0.94 29.14
CA LEU A 701 -13.96 -2.32 28.89
C LEU A 701 -12.79 -3.30 28.99
N ALA A 702 -11.59 -2.89 28.55
CA ALA A 702 -10.38 -3.71 28.65
C ALA A 702 -9.96 -3.96 30.12
N ASP A 703 -10.30 -3.05 31.04
CA ASP A 703 -9.96 -3.20 32.45
C ASP A 703 -10.77 -4.30 33.17
N LEU A 704 -11.90 -4.74 32.58
CA LEU A 704 -12.69 -5.87 33.08
C LEU A 704 -12.03 -7.23 32.81
N LEU A 705 -11.11 -7.32 31.84
CA LEU A 705 -10.55 -8.58 31.33
C LEU A 705 -9.29 -8.98 32.12
N ARG A 706 -9.42 -9.88 33.10
CA ARG A 706 -8.34 -10.27 34.02
C ARG A 706 -7.37 -11.27 33.40
N LEU A 707 -7.83 -12.26 32.64
CA LEU A 707 -6.95 -13.17 31.89
C LEU A 707 -6.25 -12.40 30.76
N GLY A 708 -6.98 -11.54 30.06
CA GLY A 708 -6.50 -10.80 28.90
C GLY A 708 -5.34 -9.85 29.21
N LYS A 709 -5.21 -9.38 30.46
CA LYS A 709 -4.04 -8.62 30.94
C LYS A 709 -2.77 -9.46 31.01
N VAL A 710 -2.86 -10.75 31.34
CA VAL A 710 -1.72 -11.66 31.48
C VAL A 710 -1.13 -11.97 30.11
N SER A 711 0.20 -11.82 29.97
CA SER A 711 0.85 -11.78 28.65
C SER A 711 1.23 -13.13 28.06
N ARG A 712 1.20 -14.21 28.85
CA ARG A 712 1.38 -15.60 28.42
C ARG A 712 0.52 -16.50 29.29
N PHE A 713 -0.02 -17.59 28.73
CA PHE A 713 -0.74 -18.61 29.50
C PHE A 713 0.10 -19.19 30.66
N SER A 714 1.41 -19.38 30.42
CA SER A 714 2.39 -19.86 31.42
C SER A 714 2.50 -19.02 32.69
N ASP A 715 2.06 -17.76 32.63
CA ASP A 715 2.23 -16.79 33.71
C ASP A 715 0.97 -16.76 34.61
N LEU A 716 -0.06 -17.58 34.31
CA LEU A 716 -1.25 -17.75 35.14
C LEU A 716 -0.96 -18.68 36.35
N PRO A 717 -1.53 -18.38 37.53
CA PRO A 717 -1.46 -19.28 38.67
C PRO A 717 -2.17 -20.61 38.37
N GLU A 718 -1.75 -21.67 39.06
CA GLU A 718 -2.39 -23.00 39.00
C GLU A 718 -2.52 -23.55 37.56
N GLN A 719 -1.57 -23.21 36.67
CA GLN A 719 -1.58 -23.57 35.24
C GLN A 719 -2.89 -23.16 34.52
N GLY A 720 -3.53 -22.09 34.97
CA GLY A 720 -4.79 -21.62 34.40
C GLY A 720 -6.02 -22.48 34.74
N GLN A 721 -5.98 -23.36 35.74
CA GLN A 721 -7.14 -24.16 36.18
C GLN A 721 -8.40 -23.32 36.47
N ARG A 722 -8.23 -22.06 36.90
CA ARG A 722 -9.32 -21.13 37.17
C ARG A 722 -9.77 -20.29 35.96
N ALA A 723 -9.18 -20.49 34.76
CA ALA A 723 -9.45 -19.67 33.58
C ALA A 723 -10.93 -19.67 33.17
N ARG A 724 -11.61 -20.83 33.18
CA ARG A 724 -13.05 -20.92 32.89
C ARG A 724 -13.91 -20.01 33.79
N LEU A 725 -13.60 -19.95 35.09
CA LEU A 725 -14.35 -19.15 36.06
C LEU A 725 -14.10 -17.65 35.86
N LEU A 726 -12.83 -17.27 35.68
CA LEU A 726 -12.44 -15.88 35.45
C LEU A 726 -13.07 -15.35 34.15
N PHE A 727 -13.04 -16.14 33.08
CA PHE A 727 -13.67 -15.80 31.80
C PHE A 727 -15.20 -15.67 31.90
N ASP A 728 -15.90 -16.55 32.63
CA ASP A 728 -17.35 -16.44 32.83
C ASP A 728 -17.73 -15.16 33.61
N GLU A 729 -16.99 -14.86 34.68
CA GLU A 729 -17.12 -13.61 35.44
C GLU A 729 -16.85 -12.36 34.55
N ASP A 730 -15.76 -12.36 33.78
CA ASP A 730 -15.30 -11.19 33.01
C ASP A 730 -16.16 -10.94 31.76
N ILE A 731 -16.60 -11.99 31.07
CA ILE A 731 -17.53 -11.88 29.95
C ILE A 731 -18.92 -11.41 30.41
N ARG A 732 -19.39 -11.83 31.60
CA ARG A 732 -20.64 -11.28 32.17
C ARG A 732 -20.50 -9.80 32.50
N ALA A 733 -19.42 -9.40 33.15
CA ALA A 733 -19.16 -8.00 33.47
C ALA A 733 -19.07 -7.13 32.21
N LEU A 734 -18.42 -7.62 31.15
CA LEU A 734 -18.35 -6.97 29.84
C LEU A 734 -19.74 -6.85 29.18
N LEU A 735 -20.52 -7.93 29.15
CA LEU A 735 -21.86 -7.94 28.57
C LEU A 735 -22.81 -7.00 29.33
N ASP A 736 -22.67 -6.91 30.65
CA ASP A 736 -23.43 -5.96 31.47
C ASP A 736 -23.06 -4.51 31.19
N ARG A 737 -21.77 -4.20 31.04
CA ARG A 737 -21.32 -2.84 30.69
C ARG A 737 -21.77 -2.43 29.28
N ILE A 738 -21.77 -3.35 28.32
CA ILE A 738 -22.33 -3.16 26.97
C ILE A 738 -23.85 -2.90 27.04
N ARG A 739 -24.59 -3.70 27.82
CA ARG A 739 -26.04 -3.59 28.02
C ARG A 739 -26.45 -2.25 28.65
N GLU A 740 -25.69 -1.79 29.64
CA GLU A 740 -25.95 -0.55 30.36
C GLU A 740 -25.64 0.70 29.54
N ASN A 741 -24.84 0.57 28.48
CA ASN A 741 -24.74 1.53 27.36
C ASN A 741 -24.24 2.94 27.78
N GLU A 742 -23.67 3.07 28.98
CA GLU A 742 -23.31 4.35 29.61
C GLU A 742 -22.04 5.01 29.06
N THR A 743 -21.23 4.32 28.25
CA THR A 743 -19.88 4.81 27.90
C THR A 743 -19.32 4.30 26.56
N SER A 744 -19.64 3.06 26.15
CA SER A 744 -18.99 2.42 25.00
C SER A 744 -19.82 2.48 23.70
N THR A 745 -19.17 2.67 22.55
CA THR A 745 -19.79 2.55 21.22
C THR A 745 -20.04 1.11 20.77
N ILE A 746 -19.67 0.13 21.60
CA ILE A 746 -19.79 -1.30 21.31
C ILE A 746 -21.19 -1.80 21.62
N LYS A 747 -21.77 -2.60 20.70
CA LYS A 747 -23.15 -3.09 20.82
C LYS A 747 -23.30 -4.56 21.22
N ARG A 748 -22.24 -5.36 21.11
CA ARG A 748 -22.26 -6.82 21.30
C ARG A 748 -20.86 -7.41 21.41
N LEU A 749 -20.79 -8.61 21.98
CA LEU A 749 -19.67 -9.54 21.91
C LEU A 749 -19.83 -10.48 20.69
N VAL A 750 -18.74 -10.71 19.96
CA VAL A 750 -18.66 -11.68 18.86
C VAL A 750 -17.49 -12.62 19.14
N ILE A 751 -17.74 -13.92 19.30
CA ILE A 751 -16.69 -14.92 19.50
C ILE A 751 -16.45 -15.65 18.17
N VAL A 752 -15.21 -15.68 17.70
CA VAL A 752 -14.83 -16.28 16.40
C VAL A 752 -13.85 -17.42 16.62
N LEU A 753 -14.24 -18.62 16.19
CA LEU A 753 -13.48 -19.86 16.31
C LEU A 753 -13.14 -20.37 14.90
N ASP A 754 -11.90 -20.20 14.44
CA ASP A 754 -11.45 -20.72 13.13
C ASP A 754 -10.84 -22.13 13.24
N GLU A 755 -11.13 -22.96 12.23
CA GLU A 755 -10.87 -24.41 12.17
C GLU A 755 -11.36 -25.17 13.43
N LEU A 756 -12.68 -25.13 13.69
CA LEU A 756 -13.36 -25.75 14.84
C LEU A 756 -13.08 -27.25 15.03
N GLU A 757 -12.78 -27.99 13.96
CA GLU A 757 -12.52 -29.44 14.01
C GLU A 757 -11.42 -29.84 15.02
N TRP A 758 -10.46 -28.96 15.32
CA TRP A 758 -9.30 -29.29 16.18
C TRP A 758 -9.60 -29.40 17.69
N ILE A 759 -10.70 -28.82 18.20
CA ILE A 759 -11.08 -28.94 19.64
C ILE A 759 -12.17 -29.97 19.90
N LEU A 760 -12.69 -30.62 18.85
CA LEU A 760 -13.77 -31.59 18.96
C LEU A 760 -13.22 -33.02 18.92
N PRO A 761 -13.89 -34.01 19.54
CA PRO A 761 -13.44 -35.40 19.55
C PRO A 761 -13.73 -36.09 18.20
N ILE A 762 -13.14 -35.58 17.12
CA ILE A 762 -13.33 -36.04 15.74
C ILE A 762 -11.96 -36.40 15.17
N GLY A 763 -11.74 -37.68 14.86
CA GLY A 763 -10.43 -38.16 14.39
C GLY A 763 -9.64 -38.85 15.49
N GLN A 764 -8.65 -38.16 16.09
CA GLN A 764 -7.69 -38.80 17.01
C GLN A 764 -7.27 -37.97 18.22
N GLU A 765 -7.25 -36.63 18.14
CA GLU A 765 -6.91 -35.78 19.30
C GLU A 765 -8.17 -35.42 20.09
N ARG A 766 -8.04 -35.34 21.43
CA ARG A 766 -9.14 -35.07 22.35
C ARG A 766 -8.73 -33.96 23.30
N VAL A 767 -9.41 -32.81 23.18
CA VAL A 767 -9.27 -31.67 24.09
C VAL A 767 -10.36 -31.77 25.17
N GLU A 768 -9.98 -31.85 26.44
CA GLU A 768 -10.92 -31.88 27.56
C GLU A 768 -11.47 -30.47 27.88
N GLY A 769 -12.72 -30.38 28.35
CA GLY A 769 -13.37 -29.09 28.61
C GLY A 769 -14.20 -28.51 27.45
N TYR A 770 -14.34 -29.21 26.32
CA TYR A 770 -15.10 -28.70 25.16
C TYR A 770 -16.62 -28.62 25.45
N LEU A 771 -17.18 -29.58 26.20
CA LEU A 771 -18.59 -29.57 26.63
C LEU A 771 -18.84 -28.39 27.57
N GLU A 772 -17.91 -28.14 28.49
CA GLU A 772 -17.91 -27.07 29.47
C GLU A 772 -17.84 -25.68 28.82
N PHE A 773 -17.05 -25.56 27.74
CA PHE A 773 -16.90 -24.34 26.93
C PHE A 773 -18.19 -24.04 26.14
N PHE A 774 -18.70 -24.98 25.35
CA PHE A 774 -19.94 -24.77 24.58
C PHE A 774 -21.19 -24.70 25.48
N GLY A 775 -21.18 -25.37 26.62
CA GLY A 775 -22.20 -25.24 27.67
C GLY A 775 -22.22 -23.84 28.29
N LEU A 776 -21.06 -23.24 28.55
CA LEU A 776 -20.94 -21.83 28.96
C LEU A 776 -21.52 -20.89 27.90
N LEU A 777 -21.09 -21.02 26.63
CA LEU A 777 -21.62 -20.18 25.55
C LEU A 777 -23.14 -20.30 25.39
N ARG A 778 -23.68 -21.52 25.45
CA ARG A 778 -25.13 -21.76 25.39
C ARG A 778 -25.85 -21.13 26.59
N GLY A 779 -25.33 -21.28 27.81
CA GLY A 779 -25.87 -20.65 29.02
C GLY A 779 -25.91 -19.12 28.93
N LEU A 780 -24.86 -18.48 28.40
CA LEU A 780 -24.84 -17.04 28.14
C LEU A 780 -25.91 -16.64 27.11
N THR A 781 -26.11 -17.39 26.01
CA THR A 781 -27.15 -17.08 25.01
C THR A 781 -28.58 -17.27 25.50
N GLN A 782 -28.81 -18.24 26.39
CA GLN A 782 -30.13 -18.57 26.94
C GLN A 782 -30.55 -17.62 28.08
N THR A 783 -29.58 -16.94 28.69
CA THR A 783 -29.83 -15.94 29.73
C THR A 783 -30.49 -14.71 29.13
N GLU A 784 -31.76 -14.45 29.48
CA GLU A 784 -32.57 -13.35 28.90
C GLU A 784 -31.88 -11.98 28.95
N ARG A 785 -31.14 -11.70 30.02
CA ARG A 785 -30.34 -10.48 30.25
C ARG A 785 -29.29 -10.21 29.16
N TYR A 786 -28.81 -11.24 28.46
CA TYR A 786 -27.77 -11.17 27.44
C TYR A 786 -28.29 -11.51 26.03
N ARG A 787 -29.60 -11.73 25.87
CA ARG A 787 -30.23 -12.11 24.60
C ARG A 787 -29.93 -11.09 23.49
N GLY A 788 -29.22 -11.52 22.45
CA GLY A 788 -28.84 -10.67 21.32
C GLY A 788 -27.59 -9.80 21.53
N LEU A 789 -27.00 -9.80 22.74
CA LEU A 789 -25.73 -9.10 23.05
C LEU A 789 -24.49 -9.97 22.84
N ILE A 790 -24.66 -11.29 22.75
CA ILE A 790 -23.62 -12.25 22.38
C ILE A 790 -23.97 -12.89 21.03
N SER A 791 -22.94 -13.17 20.24
CA SER A 791 -22.99 -13.85 18.94
C SER A 791 -21.71 -14.67 18.77
N SER A 792 -21.74 -15.69 17.91
CA SER A 792 -20.57 -16.51 17.65
C SER A 792 -20.49 -16.96 16.20
N ILE A 793 -19.28 -17.03 15.67
CA ILE A 793 -18.95 -17.54 14.34
C ILE A 793 -18.02 -18.74 14.52
N VAL A 794 -18.47 -19.92 14.14
CA VAL A 794 -17.56 -21.06 13.96
C VAL A 794 -17.23 -21.20 12.49
N VAL A 795 -16.00 -21.60 12.21
CA VAL A 795 -15.54 -21.91 10.87
C VAL A 795 -14.91 -23.29 10.89
N ALA A 796 -15.35 -24.15 9.98
CA ALA A 796 -14.79 -25.49 9.85
C ALA A 796 -14.71 -25.88 8.38
N ALA A 797 -13.94 -26.92 8.06
CA ALA A 797 -13.94 -27.48 6.73
C ALA A 797 -15.22 -28.30 6.45
N ASN A 798 -15.86 -28.85 7.48
CA ASN A 798 -16.98 -29.80 7.39
C ASN A 798 -18.26 -29.30 8.13
N ALA A 799 -19.42 -29.35 7.47
CA ALA A 799 -20.73 -28.98 8.03
C ALA A 799 -21.33 -30.01 9.01
N SER A 800 -21.02 -31.32 8.87
CA SER A 800 -21.59 -32.38 9.74
C SER A 800 -21.22 -32.22 11.23
N ILE A 801 -20.28 -31.32 11.53
CA ILE A 801 -19.91 -30.86 12.86
C ILE A 801 -21.08 -30.16 13.58
N SER A 802 -22.05 -29.58 12.86
CA SER A 802 -23.30 -29.03 13.45
C SER A 802 -24.55 -29.86 13.13
N GLU A 803 -24.48 -30.82 12.20
CA GLU A 803 -25.64 -31.63 11.77
C GLU A 803 -25.74 -32.99 12.49
N ARG A 804 -24.65 -33.55 13.03
CA ARG A 804 -24.69 -34.82 13.79
C ARG A 804 -24.92 -34.56 15.28
N GLY A 805 -25.96 -35.17 15.88
CA GLY A 805 -26.29 -34.99 17.30
C GLY A 805 -25.31 -35.62 18.30
N TYR A 806 -24.54 -36.63 17.87
CA TYR A 806 -23.62 -37.40 18.73
C TYR A 806 -22.34 -37.80 17.98
N TRP A 807 -21.24 -37.97 18.72
CA TRP A 807 -19.99 -38.58 18.27
C TRP A 807 -19.48 -39.57 19.32
N GLU A 808 -19.11 -40.79 18.93
CA GLU A 808 -18.60 -41.84 19.85
C GLU A 808 -19.48 -42.07 21.11
N GLY A 809 -20.79 -41.87 21.00
CA GLY A 809 -21.74 -41.97 22.12
C GLY A 809 -21.81 -40.74 23.04
N ARG A 810 -21.03 -39.69 22.79
CA ARG A 810 -21.07 -38.40 23.48
C ARG A 810 -21.94 -37.40 22.72
N GLU A 811 -22.66 -36.54 23.44
CA GLU A 811 -23.46 -35.46 22.86
C GLU A 811 -22.57 -34.44 22.13
N ASN A 812 -23.06 -33.96 20.98
CA ASN A 812 -22.45 -32.84 20.27
C ASN A 812 -23.01 -31.51 20.82
N PRO A 813 -22.22 -30.69 21.54
CA PRO A 813 -22.70 -29.43 22.10
C PRO A 813 -22.82 -28.31 21.04
N VAL A 814 -22.34 -28.55 19.82
CA VAL A 814 -22.43 -27.67 18.64
C VAL A 814 -23.69 -27.99 17.81
N PHE A 815 -24.30 -29.17 17.98
CA PHE A 815 -25.47 -29.63 17.23
C PHE A 815 -26.62 -28.62 17.31
N ALA A 816 -27.15 -28.25 16.13
CA ALA A 816 -28.20 -27.24 15.94
C ALA A 816 -27.98 -25.87 16.63
N PHE A 817 -26.78 -25.61 17.17
CA PHE A 817 -26.45 -24.36 17.88
C PHE A 817 -25.98 -23.28 16.91
N TYR A 818 -25.34 -23.68 15.81
CA TYR A 818 -24.85 -22.80 14.75
C TYR A 818 -25.64 -23.03 13.46
N SER A 819 -26.19 -21.96 12.89
CA SER A 819 -26.88 -22.00 11.59
C SER A 819 -25.84 -22.23 10.47
N PRO A 820 -25.94 -23.31 9.68
CA PRO A 820 -24.95 -23.62 8.65
C PRO A 820 -25.09 -22.69 7.44
N ILE A 821 -23.95 -22.17 6.98
CA ILE A 821 -23.79 -21.39 5.77
C ILE A 821 -22.61 -21.99 5.00
N PHE A 822 -22.90 -22.58 3.85
CA PHE A 822 -21.88 -23.07 2.93
C PHE A 822 -21.23 -21.88 2.20
N LEU A 823 -19.90 -21.89 2.10
CA LEU A 823 -19.12 -20.86 1.43
C LEU A 823 -18.96 -21.23 -0.06
N PRO A 824 -19.71 -20.59 -0.99
CA PRO A 824 -19.67 -20.96 -2.40
C PRO A 824 -18.34 -20.56 -3.06
N PRO A 825 -18.03 -21.15 -4.23
CA PRO A 825 -17.11 -20.56 -5.21
C PRO A 825 -17.49 -19.12 -5.60
N PHE A 826 -16.63 -18.44 -6.36
CA PHE A 826 -17.00 -17.16 -6.96
C PHE A 826 -17.98 -17.33 -8.12
N THR A 827 -18.85 -16.34 -8.32
CA THR A 827 -19.59 -16.18 -9.58
C THR A 827 -18.64 -15.76 -10.71
N PHE A 828 -19.11 -15.83 -11.96
CA PHE A 828 -18.31 -15.45 -13.13
C PHE A 828 -17.76 -14.02 -13.04
N ASP A 829 -18.59 -13.06 -12.60
CA ASP A 829 -18.21 -11.65 -12.49
C ASP A 829 -17.12 -11.44 -11.43
N GLU A 830 -17.28 -12.05 -10.24
CA GLU A 830 -16.32 -11.98 -9.13
C GLU A 830 -15.00 -12.68 -9.47
N CYS A 831 -15.08 -13.79 -10.21
CA CYS A 831 -13.93 -14.52 -10.72
C CYS A 831 -13.15 -13.66 -11.75
N SER A 832 -13.86 -13.07 -12.71
CA SER A 832 -13.29 -12.19 -13.72
C SER A 832 -12.71 -10.90 -13.12
N GLU A 833 -13.37 -10.32 -12.12
CA GLU A 833 -12.84 -9.18 -11.34
C GLU A 833 -11.51 -9.55 -10.67
N MET A 834 -11.45 -10.68 -9.95
CA MET A 834 -10.21 -11.15 -9.33
C MET A 834 -9.10 -11.37 -10.37
N ILE A 835 -9.39 -12.09 -11.47
CA ILE A 835 -8.39 -12.41 -12.49
C ILE A 835 -7.85 -11.12 -13.14
N GLY A 836 -8.75 -10.23 -13.59
CA GLY A 836 -8.39 -9.00 -14.28
C GLY A 836 -7.77 -7.93 -13.37
N SER A 837 -8.24 -7.80 -12.12
CA SER A 837 -7.69 -6.83 -11.16
C SER A 837 -6.27 -7.21 -10.74
N LEU A 838 -6.02 -8.48 -10.42
CA LEU A 838 -4.66 -8.95 -10.16
C LEU A 838 -3.80 -8.86 -11.43
N GLY A 839 -4.32 -9.28 -12.58
CA GLY A 839 -3.62 -9.27 -13.87
C GLY A 839 -3.07 -7.89 -14.26
N LYS A 840 -3.90 -6.84 -14.18
CA LYS A 840 -3.49 -5.45 -14.49
C LYS A 840 -2.28 -4.98 -13.68
N ASN A 841 -2.18 -5.38 -12.41
CA ASN A 841 -1.05 -5.05 -11.52
C ASN A 841 0.25 -5.82 -11.87
N MET A 842 0.21 -6.74 -12.85
CA MET A 842 1.35 -7.48 -13.41
C MET A 842 1.53 -7.23 -14.92
N SER A 843 0.76 -6.30 -15.51
CA SER A 843 0.64 -6.12 -16.98
C SER A 843 0.19 -7.39 -17.72
N VAL A 844 -0.77 -8.12 -17.14
CA VAL A 844 -1.41 -9.30 -17.74
C VAL A 844 -2.90 -9.04 -17.97
N TYR A 845 -3.32 -9.21 -19.21
CA TYR A 845 -4.68 -9.10 -19.72
C TYR A 845 -5.21 -10.47 -20.13
N TRP A 846 -6.53 -10.61 -20.17
CA TRP A 846 -7.21 -11.87 -20.45
C TRP A 846 -8.35 -11.57 -21.42
N ASP A 847 -8.40 -12.31 -22.53
CA ASP A 847 -9.52 -12.20 -23.47
C ASP A 847 -10.82 -12.65 -22.81
N LYS A 848 -11.98 -12.23 -23.33
CA LYS A 848 -13.26 -12.67 -22.77
C LYS A 848 -13.40 -14.20 -22.84
N GLU A 849 -13.11 -14.80 -24.00
CA GLU A 849 -13.13 -16.25 -24.18
C GLU A 849 -12.12 -16.98 -23.26
N ALA A 850 -11.03 -16.31 -22.89
CA ALA A 850 -10.06 -16.83 -21.95
C ALA A 850 -10.62 -16.86 -20.51
N LEU A 851 -11.29 -15.79 -20.08
CA LEU A 851 -12.00 -15.74 -18.79
C LEU A 851 -13.17 -16.73 -18.74
N ASP A 852 -14.00 -16.78 -19.79
CA ASP A 852 -15.10 -17.74 -19.95
C ASP A 852 -14.57 -19.18 -19.81
N LYS A 853 -13.43 -19.49 -20.46
CA LYS A 853 -12.83 -20.82 -20.41
C LYS A 853 -12.18 -21.16 -19.07
N ILE A 854 -11.52 -20.20 -18.42
CA ILE A 854 -10.98 -20.39 -17.06
C ILE A 854 -12.12 -20.71 -16.10
N PHE A 855 -13.18 -19.90 -16.09
CA PHE A 855 -14.32 -20.11 -15.20
C PHE A 855 -14.98 -21.48 -15.41
N ALA A 856 -15.18 -21.90 -16.66
CA ALA A 856 -15.74 -23.20 -17.00
C ALA A 856 -14.86 -24.39 -16.57
N GLU A 857 -13.53 -24.22 -16.52
CA GLU A 857 -12.59 -25.26 -16.09
C GLU A 857 -12.36 -25.25 -14.57
N THR A 858 -12.39 -24.08 -13.91
CA THR A 858 -12.10 -23.90 -12.47
C THR A 858 -13.33 -23.76 -11.57
N GLY A 859 -14.55 -23.75 -12.11
CA GLY A 859 -15.81 -23.66 -11.36
C GLY A 859 -15.90 -22.44 -10.43
N GLY A 860 -15.16 -21.36 -10.72
CA GLY A 860 -15.03 -20.21 -9.83
C GLY A 860 -14.28 -20.46 -8.51
N HIS A 861 -13.66 -21.64 -8.32
CA HIS A 861 -12.93 -21.97 -7.09
C HIS A 861 -11.74 -21.01 -6.91
N PRO A 862 -11.66 -20.21 -5.83
CA PRO A 862 -10.68 -19.11 -5.75
C PRO A 862 -9.22 -19.56 -5.83
N PHE A 863 -8.85 -20.62 -5.10
CA PHE A 863 -7.49 -21.15 -5.08
C PHE A 863 -7.09 -21.82 -6.39
N LEU A 864 -7.92 -22.70 -6.97
CA LEU A 864 -7.61 -23.35 -8.25
C LEU A 864 -7.54 -22.34 -9.39
N THR A 865 -8.44 -21.35 -9.42
CA THR A 865 -8.41 -20.25 -10.40
C THR A 865 -7.09 -19.50 -10.33
N ARG A 866 -6.68 -19.08 -9.13
CA ARG A 866 -5.39 -18.40 -8.92
C ARG A 866 -4.21 -19.30 -9.29
N LEU A 867 -4.22 -20.57 -8.89
CA LEU A 867 -3.14 -21.51 -9.20
C LEU A 867 -3.00 -21.77 -10.71
N PHE A 868 -4.11 -21.81 -11.45
CA PHE A 868 -4.10 -21.96 -12.91
C PHE A 868 -3.62 -20.68 -13.60
N CYS A 869 -4.08 -19.51 -13.17
CA CYS A 869 -3.59 -18.22 -13.69
C CYS A 869 -2.10 -18.03 -13.41
N SER A 870 -1.64 -18.38 -12.20
CA SER A 870 -0.23 -18.46 -11.80
C SER A 870 0.58 -19.33 -12.77
N HIS A 871 0.14 -20.57 -13.02
CA HIS A 871 0.83 -21.48 -13.95
C HIS A 871 0.95 -20.87 -15.37
N ILE A 872 -0.11 -20.26 -15.89
CA ILE A 872 -0.11 -19.61 -17.21
C ILE A 872 0.90 -18.46 -17.25
N ILE A 873 0.91 -17.53 -16.28
CA ILE A 873 1.83 -16.37 -16.32
C ILE A 873 3.29 -16.72 -16.01
N ASN A 874 3.53 -17.91 -15.43
CA ASN A 874 4.84 -18.48 -15.17
C ASN A 874 5.37 -19.36 -16.32
N GLU A 875 4.53 -19.74 -17.29
CA GLU A 875 4.96 -20.30 -18.58
C GLU A 875 5.24 -19.17 -19.59
N TYR A 876 4.31 -18.22 -19.71
CA TYR A 876 4.40 -17.10 -20.66
C TYR A 876 5.00 -15.87 -19.98
N HIS A 877 6.32 -15.73 -20.01
CA HIS A 877 7.04 -14.66 -19.30
C HIS A 877 6.99 -13.26 -19.94
N THR A 878 6.59 -13.12 -21.20
CA THR A 878 6.57 -11.82 -21.90
C THR A 878 5.55 -10.85 -21.28
N ARG A 879 5.86 -9.55 -21.27
CA ARG A 879 5.00 -8.48 -20.73
C ARG A 879 5.00 -7.27 -21.67
N PRO A 880 3.87 -6.56 -21.87
CA PRO A 880 2.52 -6.93 -21.42
C PRO A 880 2.06 -8.25 -22.07
N LEU A 881 1.32 -9.06 -21.32
CA LEU A 881 0.78 -10.34 -21.77
C LEU A 881 -0.72 -10.20 -22.03
N THR A 882 -1.21 -10.69 -23.17
CA THR A 882 -2.64 -10.95 -23.35
C THR A 882 -2.82 -12.46 -23.47
N VAL A 883 -3.54 -13.06 -22.52
CA VAL A 883 -3.79 -14.50 -22.50
C VAL A 883 -5.01 -14.82 -23.34
N THR A 884 -4.79 -15.64 -24.37
CA THR A 884 -5.83 -16.09 -25.31
C THR A 884 -6.40 -17.45 -24.93
N LEU A 885 -7.52 -17.81 -25.56
CA LEU A 885 -8.16 -19.13 -25.42
C LEU A 885 -7.21 -20.30 -25.81
N GLU A 886 -6.30 -20.10 -26.75
CA GLU A 886 -5.35 -21.13 -27.20
C GLU A 886 -4.28 -21.40 -26.14
N MET A 887 -3.77 -20.35 -25.48
CA MET A 887 -2.77 -20.45 -24.41
C MET A 887 -3.33 -21.23 -23.21
N ILE A 888 -4.60 -21.02 -22.87
CA ILE A 888 -5.31 -21.82 -21.86
C ILE A 888 -5.43 -23.28 -22.28
N LYS A 889 -5.91 -23.54 -23.51
CA LYS A 889 -6.07 -24.92 -24.03
C LYS A 889 -4.76 -25.71 -24.00
N ALA A 890 -3.64 -25.06 -24.33
CA ALA A 890 -2.31 -25.67 -24.28
C ALA A 890 -1.90 -26.07 -22.85
N GLN A 891 -2.22 -25.25 -21.84
CA GLN A 891 -1.75 -25.45 -20.46
C GLN A 891 -2.69 -26.26 -19.55
N LEU A 892 -3.91 -26.62 -19.99
CA LEU A 892 -4.81 -27.47 -19.19
C LEU A 892 -4.19 -28.84 -18.83
N ILE A 893 -3.59 -29.54 -19.81
CA ILE A 893 -3.01 -30.88 -19.58
C ILE A 893 -1.70 -30.81 -18.77
N PRO A 894 -0.74 -29.90 -19.04
CA PRO A 894 0.40 -29.64 -18.16
C PRO A 894 -0.02 -29.34 -16.71
N PHE A 895 -1.01 -28.45 -16.52
CA PHE A 895 -1.52 -28.09 -15.20
C PHE A 895 -2.08 -29.28 -14.42
N MET A 896 -2.99 -30.04 -15.03
CA MET A 896 -3.61 -31.22 -14.41
C MET A 896 -2.57 -32.26 -13.96
N ARG A 897 -1.52 -32.47 -14.76
CA ARG A 897 -0.44 -33.41 -14.43
C ARG A 897 0.48 -32.87 -13.34
N GLY A 898 0.84 -31.59 -13.40
CA GLY A 898 1.76 -30.95 -12.45
C GLY A 898 1.15 -30.59 -11.09
N GLN A 899 -0.18 -30.52 -10.97
CA GLN A 899 -0.87 -30.10 -9.73
C GLN A 899 -1.80 -31.17 -9.13
N GLY A 900 -1.60 -32.46 -9.48
CA GLY A 900 -2.45 -33.57 -9.02
C GLY A 900 -2.65 -33.62 -7.49
N ASP A 901 -1.59 -33.35 -6.72
CA ASP A 901 -1.62 -33.29 -5.25
C ASP A 901 -2.62 -32.24 -4.72
N LYS A 902 -2.85 -31.15 -5.46
CA LYS A 902 -3.76 -30.06 -5.04
C LYS A 902 -5.22 -30.47 -5.19
N PHE A 903 -5.54 -31.22 -6.25
CA PHE A 903 -6.86 -31.85 -6.40
C PHE A 903 -7.06 -32.94 -5.35
N MET A 904 -6.02 -33.73 -5.05
CA MET A 904 -6.07 -34.70 -3.96
C MET A 904 -6.32 -34.04 -2.60
N GLN A 905 -5.69 -32.89 -2.29
CA GLN A 905 -5.96 -32.11 -1.07
C GLN A 905 -7.38 -31.54 -0.94
N ILE A 906 -8.14 -31.44 -2.04
CA ILE A 906 -9.56 -31.07 -2.02
C ILE A 906 -10.42 -32.31 -1.74
N MET A 907 -10.13 -33.43 -2.42
CA MET A 907 -10.84 -34.70 -2.23
C MET A 907 -10.59 -35.34 -0.86
N GLU A 908 -9.42 -35.13 -0.25
CA GLU A 908 -9.02 -35.74 1.02
C GLU A 908 -10.00 -35.46 2.17
N LEU A 909 -10.66 -34.29 2.16
CA LEU A 909 -11.72 -33.95 3.12
C LEU A 909 -12.92 -34.88 2.98
N LEU A 910 -13.37 -35.12 1.75
CA LEU A 910 -14.50 -36.00 1.44
C LEU A 910 -14.11 -37.44 1.77
N ARG A 911 -12.93 -37.89 1.33
CA ARG A 911 -12.39 -39.23 1.64
C ARG A 911 -12.42 -39.58 3.13
N GLN A 912 -11.99 -38.65 3.98
CA GLN A 912 -11.86 -38.89 5.42
C GLN A 912 -13.19 -38.78 6.20
N ASN A 913 -14.14 -37.97 5.74
CA ASN A 913 -15.37 -37.65 6.50
C ASN A 913 -16.67 -38.17 5.85
N PHE A 914 -16.66 -38.32 4.53
CA PHE A 914 -17.79 -38.59 3.64
C PHE A 914 -17.37 -39.50 2.46
N PRO A 915 -16.90 -40.73 2.71
CA PRO A 915 -16.39 -41.61 1.65
C PRO A 915 -17.43 -41.94 0.57
N ASP A 916 -18.73 -41.78 0.85
CA ASP A 916 -19.81 -41.97 -0.13
C ASP A 916 -20.03 -40.71 -1.01
N GLU A 917 -19.70 -39.52 -0.52
CA GLU A 917 -19.64 -38.30 -1.35
C GLU A 917 -18.44 -38.35 -2.31
N GLU A 918 -17.29 -38.89 -1.88
CA GLU A 918 -16.15 -39.14 -2.79
C GLU A 918 -16.54 -40.12 -3.92
N LYS A 919 -17.15 -41.26 -3.59
CA LYS A 919 -17.62 -42.24 -4.59
C LYS A 919 -18.61 -41.64 -5.58
N PHE A 920 -19.58 -40.87 -5.11
CA PHE A 920 -20.60 -40.25 -5.97
C PHE A 920 -19.99 -39.25 -6.96
N LEU A 921 -18.98 -38.48 -6.54
CA LEU A 921 -18.19 -37.64 -7.45
C LEU A 921 -17.35 -38.46 -8.43
N GLU A 922 -16.75 -39.57 -8.00
CA GLU A 922 -16.03 -40.47 -8.92
C GLU A 922 -16.97 -41.08 -9.97
N GLN A 923 -18.19 -41.50 -9.60
CA GLN A 923 -19.21 -42.02 -10.52
C GLN A 923 -19.67 -40.96 -11.54
N ILE A 924 -20.03 -39.75 -11.09
CA ILE A 924 -20.41 -38.66 -12.01
C ILE A 924 -19.24 -38.27 -12.94
N ALA A 925 -17.99 -38.32 -12.46
CA ALA A 925 -16.84 -38.03 -13.31
C ALA A 925 -16.66 -39.06 -14.44
N LEU A 926 -17.02 -40.31 -14.18
CA LEU A 926 -16.95 -41.43 -15.12
C LEU A 926 -18.19 -41.58 -16.02
N ASP A 927 -19.19 -40.70 -15.86
CA ASP A 927 -20.50 -40.77 -16.51
C ASP A 927 -21.29 -42.04 -16.16
N GLU A 928 -21.03 -42.62 -14.98
CA GLU A 928 -21.79 -43.74 -14.42
C GLU A 928 -23.10 -43.26 -13.77
N THR A 929 -24.14 -44.11 -13.78
CA THR A 929 -25.37 -43.86 -13.01
C THR A 929 -25.05 -43.87 -11.51
N PRO A 930 -25.22 -42.74 -10.79
CA PRO A 930 -24.77 -42.67 -9.41
C PRO A 930 -25.59 -43.54 -8.45
N LEU A 931 -24.95 -44.01 -7.37
CA LEU A 931 -25.62 -44.66 -6.25
C LEU A 931 -26.59 -43.70 -5.53
N HIS A 932 -27.60 -44.28 -4.85
CA HIS A 932 -28.50 -43.52 -3.98
C HIS A 932 -27.72 -42.87 -2.83
N LEU A 933 -27.61 -41.54 -2.85
CA LEU A 933 -27.16 -40.74 -1.70
C LEU A 933 -28.27 -40.53 -0.68
N SER A 934 -27.87 -40.14 0.53
CA SER A 934 -28.74 -39.49 1.50
C SER A 934 -28.92 -38.00 1.19
N ASP A 935 -30.02 -37.41 1.68
CA ASP A 935 -30.30 -35.97 1.55
C ASP A 935 -29.24 -35.09 2.25
N GLU A 936 -28.50 -35.63 3.23
CA GLU A 936 -27.36 -34.97 3.88
C GLU A 936 -26.18 -34.85 2.90
N ALA A 937 -25.76 -35.97 2.28
CA ALA A 937 -24.67 -35.97 1.31
C ALA A 937 -24.99 -35.14 0.06
N LEU A 938 -26.25 -35.17 -0.40
CA LEU A 938 -26.70 -34.32 -1.50
C LEU A 938 -26.63 -32.83 -1.13
N ARG A 939 -27.07 -32.46 0.09
CA ARG A 939 -26.99 -31.10 0.62
C ARG A 939 -25.56 -30.59 0.72
N HIS A 940 -24.60 -31.43 1.12
CA HIS A 940 -23.19 -31.06 1.14
C HIS A 940 -22.64 -30.80 -0.27
N LEU A 941 -22.83 -31.74 -1.21
CA LEU A 941 -22.29 -31.61 -2.57
C LEU A 941 -22.88 -30.44 -3.35
N LEU A 942 -24.18 -30.17 -3.19
CA LEU A 942 -24.85 -28.99 -3.76
C LEU A 942 -24.46 -27.69 -3.00
N GLY A 943 -24.33 -27.75 -1.68
CA GLY A 943 -23.98 -26.60 -0.83
C GLY A 943 -22.56 -26.10 -1.05
N TYR A 944 -21.59 -27.02 -1.19
CA TYR A 944 -20.23 -26.71 -1.65
C TYR A 944 -20.14 -26.39 -3.14
N GLN A 945 -21.24 -26.54 -3.90
CA GLN A 945 -21.33 -26.37 -5.35
C GLN A 945 -20.29 -27.19 -6.12
N LEU A 946 -19.97 -28.40 -5.64
CA LEU A 946 -19.18 -29.38 -6.40
C LEU A 946 -20.00 -30.05 -7.50
N VAL A 947 -21.31 -30.12 -7.29
CA VAL A 947 -22.30 -30.72 -8.19
C VAL A 947 -23.39 -29.71 -8.49
N SER A 948 -23.91 -29.74 -9.72
CA SER A 948 -25.14 -29.07 -10.14
C SER A 948 -26.12 -30.08 -10.75
N LEU A 949 -27.42 -29.80 -10.65
CA LEU A 949 -28.48 -30.58 -11.29
C LEU A 949 -28.85 -29.93 -12.63
N GLU A 950 -28.65 -30.65 -13.74
CA GLU A 950 -29.12 -30.26 -15.07
C GLU A 950 -30.17 -31.27 -15.55
N GLY A 951 -31.44 -30.84 -15.57
CA GLY A 951 -32.57 -31.74 -15.83
C GLY A 951 -32.72 -32.78 -14.72
N GLU A 952 -32.59 -34.05 -15.06
CA GLU A 952 -32.62 -35.19 -14.12
C GLU A 952 -31.23 -35.74 -13.82
N HIS A 953 -30.15 -35.06 -14.22
CA HIS A 953 -28.78 -35.56 -14.12
C HIS A 953 -27.86 -34.61 -13.36
N TYR A 954 -27.04 -35.18 -12.48
CA TYR A 954 -26.04 -34.47 -11.71
C TYR A 954 -24.73 -34.36 -12.50
N GLN A 955 -24.13 -33.18 -12.53
CA GLN A 955 -22.85 -32.90 -13.18
C GLN A 955 -21.88 -32.21 -12.23
N ILE A 956 -20.58 -32.48 -12.39
CA ILE A 956 -19.51 -31.79 -11.64
C ILE A 956 -19.28 -30.40 -12.24
N THR A 957 -19.42 -29.37 -11.42
CA THR A 957 -19.22 -27.95 -11.80
C THR A 957 -17.75 -27.64 -12.13
N LEU A 958 -16.83 -28.30 -11.43
CA LEU A 958 -15.39 -28.12 -11.50
C LEU A 958 -14.79 -29.07 -12.57
N ASN A 959 -14.83 -28.67 -13.84
CA ASN A 959 -14.38 -29.54 -14.94
C ASN A 959 -12.93 -30.03 -14.78
N LEU A 960 -12.00 -29.23 -14.25
CA LEU A 960 -10.63 -29.70 -13.94
C LEU A 960 -10.61 -30.88 -12.97
N LEU A 961 -11.51 -30.93 -11.98
CA LEU A 961 -11.65 -32.07 -11.08
C LEU A 961 -12.25 -33.28 -11.81
N ARG A 962 -13.30 -33.10 -12.62
CA ARG A 962 -13.89 -34.17 -13.46
C ARG A 962 -12.83 -34.83 -14.35
N ARG A 963 -12.06 -34.01 -15.08
CA ARG A 963 -10.94 -34.46 -15.92
C ARG A 963 -9.85 -35.18 -15.12
N TRP A 964 -9.50 -34.67 -13.94
CA TRP A 964 -8.48 -35.27 -13.08
C TRP A 964 -8.93 -36.62 -12.51
N LEU A 965 -10.20 -36.76 -12.11
CA LEU A 965 -10.80 -38.02 -11.67
C LEU A 965 -10.83 -39.05 -12.81
N ARG A 966 -11.28 -38.66 -14.02
CA ARG A 966 -11.21 -39.50 -15.24
C ARG A 966 -9.78 -39.97 -15.53
N TYR A 967 -8.81 -39.06 -15.52
CA TYR A 967 -7.39 -39.37 -15.73
C TYR A 967 -6.84 -40.33 -14.67
N ARG A 968 -7.20 -40.15 -13.39
CA ARG A 968 -6.83 -41.04 -12.27
C ARG A 968 -7.42 -42.44 -12.42
N ALA A 969 -8.63 -42.56 -12.97
CA ALA A 969 -9.26 -43.84 -13.33
C ALA A 969 -8.68 -44.49 -14.61
N GLY A 970 -7.79 -43.79 -15.34
CA GLY A 970 -7.20 -44.26 -16.59
C GLY A 970 -8.04 -44.00 -17.84
N VAL A 971 -9.16 -43.28 -17.72
CA VAL A 971 -9.93 -42.77 -18.86
C VAL A 971 -9.12 -41.66 -19.53
N ARG A 972 -9.07 -41.68 -20.87
CA ARG A 972 -8.46 -40.62 -21.69
C ARG A 972 -9.55 -39.80 -22.34
N ASP A 973 -9.61 -38.52 -21.98
CA ASP A 973 -10.22 -37.44 -22.78
C ASP A 973 -9.43 -37.21 -24.09
#